data_AF-A0A1Q4F6T6-F1
#
_entry.id   AF-A0A1Q4F6T6-F1
#
_cell.length_a   1.000
_cell.length_b   1.000
_cell.length_c   1.000
_cell.angle_alpha   90.00
_cell.angle_beta   90.00
_cell.angle_gamma   90.00
#
_symmetry.space_group_name_H-M   'P 1'
#
loop_
_entity.id
_entity.type
_entity.pdbx_description
1 polymer ?
#
loop_
_entity_poly.entity_id
_entity_poly.type
_entity_poly.pdbx_seq_one_letter_code
_entity_poly.pdbx_strand_id
1 'polypeptide(L)'
;MTEVNTIARRAPLMILLAGLAATAHGQVVNGGFETGSLTPWTRGVQNQAAVVQSSNFNPGPVAAPGGTRFVVLSNGPGQRSGTAYNIDGNGTSDFDLTTLEQTVTFTATTSPARLVFAWNFPTSEQDQPGQYDDVFDVQTTVNGNTSRVFSGSSCKNDGTSFSPYPNVPCFGSTVLNWTINGPSPITNTSLRYGVGQWQNACVEIPGTVIGSNTVTVQFRIGDQGDGEFDSALLLDDIAIRDSCNAAATTLQQITTSSGGFVEVKNGGLEYRPIDNGPALSTDDTGNAFAFASSGNYTGDNLNVLQQVFIRDGTYSRVTGLTIASGGSVQGVSLSGPTVDSLRGRYVAIAATLNASASQQIYRWDRKTSTLSQVTNTSGCSNKNPSISSDGNRIAWETTCSSITGQGATKKVVYSTFASSAWSAPVNFMSAGTPAATCTGSEPRLSGGDNGNFIALVSNCLLSGSSTPVTPEIWRYRISGSGSAWQRITTATSASTSNFSPSIDAATGGNAGRYIYFISDGNYFNVFGDTSPEIYRYEVGGSPALRQVTISQAGNSYIGVRQAADGGGQTFAYEYVNGSTAQFEVGTGRFNGSTLTLKLGASMDLSLGIDVGIDSGGVPTVVFLSNSDLMSPSQNADGNTEIYSARTP
;
A
#
# COMPACT_ATOMS: atom_id res chain seq x y z
N MET A 1 17.38 -36.69 19.70
CA MET A 1 17.63 -36.48 18.25
C MET A 1 17.33 -35.03 17.97
N THR A 2 18.37 -34.30 17.58
CA THR A 2 18.41 -32.85 17.38
C THR A 2 17.49 -32.42 16.25
N GLU A 3 16.33 -31.86 16.59
CA GLU A 3 15.50 -31.12 15.62
C GLU A 3 16.24 -29.85 15.21
N VAL A 4 16.40 -29.71 13.91
CA VAL A 4 16.96 -28.54 13.25
C VAL A 4 15.99 -27.38 13.51
N ASN A 5 16.39 -26.52 14.45
CA ASN A 5 15.93 -25.14 14.52
C ASN A 5 16.07 -24.51 13.13
N THR A 6 14.98 -24.35 12.39
CA THR A 6 14.86 -23.27 11.41
C THR A 6 14.66 -21.95 12.16
N ILE A 7 15.65 -21.65 13.00
CA ILE A 7 16.12 -20.29 13.18
C ILE A 7 16.71 -19.96 11.81
N ALA A 8 16.03 -19.13 11.03
CA ALA A 8 16.72 -18.31 10.04
C ALA A 8 17.75 -17.50 10.83
N ARG A 9 18.96 -18.08 10.97
CA ARG A 9 20.10 -17.41 11.57
C ARG A 9 20.33 -16.19 10.69
N ARG A 10 20.06 -15.02 11.25
CA ARG A 10 20.67 -13.75 10.86
C ARG A 10 22.19 -13.96 10.92
N ALA A 11 22.76 -14.38 9.79
CA ALA A 11 24.17 -14.21 9.50
C ALA A 11 24.29 -12.88 8.73
N PRO A 12 25.28 -12.03 9.02
CA PRO A 12 25.50 -10.81 8.26
C PRO A 12 26.05 -11.26 6.90
N LEU A 13 25.18 -11.37 5.91
CA LEU A 13 25.61 -11.54 4.54
C LEU A 13 26.05 -10.16 4.06
N MET A 14 27.33 -9.83 4.28
CA MET A 14 28.02 -8.83 3.45
C MET A 14 28.01 -9.37 2.03
N ILE A 15 26.98 -9.04 1.26
CA ILE A 15 27.02 -9.15 -0.19
C ILE A 15 27.84 -7.97 -0.69
N LEU A 16 28.96 -8.31 -1.32
CA LEU A 16 29.76 -7.40 -2.14
C LEU A 16 28.82 -6.78 -3.19
N LEU A 17 28.54 -5.48 -3.08
CA LEU A 17 27.86 -4.68 -4.09
C LEU A 17 28.66 -4.75 -5.41
N ALA A 18 28.33 -5.71 -6.26
CA ALA A 18 28.67 -5.65 -7.68
C ALA A 18 27.47 -5.02 -8.39
N GLY A 19 27.65 -3.77 -8.82
CA GLY A 19 26.61 -2.92 -9.37
C GLY A 19 25.83 -3.58 -10.50
N LEU A 20 24.58 -3.90 -10.23
CA LEU A 20 23.52 -3.92 -11.22
C LEU A 20 22.77 -2.62 -11.03
N ALA A 21 23.02 -1.67 -11.93
CA ALA A 21 22.22 -0.46 -12.01
C ALA A 21 20.76 -0.88 -12.23
N ALA A 22 19.90 -0.61 -11.25
CA ALA A 22 18.47 -0.61 -11.48
C ALA A 22 18.21 0.26 -12.72
N THR A 23 17.52 -0.28 -13.71
CA THR A 23 17.00 0.55 -14.80
C THR A 23 15.99 1.50 -14.18
N ALA A 24 16.45 2.72 -13.89
CA ALA A 24 15.62 3.78 -13.36
C ALA A 24 14.42 3.97 -14.29
N HIS A 25 13.22 3.86 -13.74
CA HIS A 25 12.02 4.32 -14.42
C HIS A 25 12.19 5.81 -14.70
N GLY A 26 12.10 6.22 -15.97
CA GLY A 26 12.15 7.63 -16.33
C GLY A 26 10.91 8.34 -15.84
N GLN A 27 10.94 8.85 -14.61
CA GLN A 27 10.02 9.88 -14.17
C GLN A 27 10.43 11.22 -14.77
N VAL A 28 9.47 12.14 -14.85
CA VAL A 28 9.79 13.57 -15.04
C VAL A 28 10.73 13.95 -13.91
N VAL A 29 11.98 14.27 -14.23
CA VAL A 29 12.98 14.53 -13.21
C VAL A 29 12.68 15.90 -12.61
N ASN A 30 12.65 15.95 -11.28
CA ASN A 30 12.32 17.18 -10.54
C ASN A 30 10.95 17.76 -10.95
N GLY A 31 9.94 16.90 -11.15
CA GLY A 31 8.57 17.29 -11.48
C GLY A 31 7.78 17.94 -10.32
N GLY A 32 8.23 17.74 -9.08
CA GLY A 32 7.72 18.44 -7.89
C GLY A 32 8.58 19.62 -7.42
N PHE A 33 9.66 19.95 -8.15
CA PHE A 33 10.50 21.14 -7.91
C PHE A 33 11.14 21.30 -6.51
N GLU A 34 11.05 20.30 -5.64
CA GLU A 34 11.53 20.37 -4.24
C GLU A 34 13.03 20.61 -4.11
N THR A 35 13.82 20.33 -5.16
CA THR A 35 15.25 20.65 -5.19
C THR A 35 15.54 22.16 -5.12
N GLY A 36 14.55 23.01 -5.40
CA GLY A 36 14.72 24.47 -5.48
C GLY A 36 15.44 24.94 -6.74
N SER A 37 15.69 24.03 -7.68
CA SER A 37 16.29 24.30 -8.96
C SER A 37 15.32 23.97 -10.08
N LEU A 38 15.47 24.64 -11.23
CA LEU A 38 14.78 24.23 -12.45
C LEU A 38 15.49 23.07 -13.14
N THR A 39 16.74 22.71 -12.80
CA THR A 39 17.41 21.57 -13.44
C THR A 39 16.59 20.28 -13.23
N PRO A 40 16.31 19.47 -14.27
CA PRO A 40 16.80 19.52 -15.66
C PRO A 40 15.86 20.19 -16.68
N TRP A 41 14.86 20.95 -16.24
CA TRP A 41 14.00 21.75 -17.11
C TRP A 41 14.78 22.84 -17.85
N THR A 42 14.41 23.05 -19.11
CA THR A 42 14.92 24.09 -19.99
C THR A 42 13.91 25.22 -20.08
N ARG A 43 14.37 26.46 -19.93
CA ARG A 43 13.55 27.66 -20.09
C ARG A 43 13.61 28.15 -21.53
N GLY A 44 12.48 28.66 -22.01
CA GLY A 44 12.39 29.35 -23.30
C GLY A 44 13.10 30.70 -23.31
N VAL A 45 13.00 31.39 -24.46
CA VAL A 45 13.76 32.62 -24.77
C VAL A 45 13.51 33.75 -23.76
N GLN A 46 12.26 33.92 -23.31
CA GLN A 46 11.91 35.00 -22.37
C GLN A 46 12.26 34.68 -20.91
N ASN A 47 12.57 33.41 -20.61
CA ASN A 47 13.16 32.96 -19.37
C ASN A 47 12.39 33.26 -18.08
N GLN A 48 11.09 33.61 -18.10
CA GLN A 48 10.33 34.03 -16.92
C GLN A 48 9.76 32.87 -16.08
N ALA A 49 10.59 31.87 -15.79
CA ALA A 49 10.23 30.77 -14.90
C ALA A 49 11.18 30.67 -13.71
N ALA A 50 10.64 30.39 -12.53
CA ALA A 50 11.41 30.13 -11.32
C ALA A 50 10.69 29.16 -10.39
N VAL A 51 11.48 28.38 -9.63
CA VAL A 51 10.97 27.62 -8.49
C VAL A 51 10.75 28.58 -7.34
N VAL A 52 9.59 28.48 -6.71
CA VAL A 52 9.16 29.31 -5.59
C VAL A 52 8.67 28.43 -4.44
N GLN A 53 8.47 29.07 -3.29
CA GLN A 53 7.82 28.48 -2.12
C GLN A 53 6.74 29.44 -1.61
N SER A 54 5.91 28.95 -0.68
CA SER A 54 4.76 29.67 -0.16
C SER A 54 5.05 31.09 0.35
N SER A 55 6.24 31.32 0.91
CA SER A 55 6.68 32.61 1.43
C SER A 55 7.05 33.63 0.36
N ASN A 56 7.08 33.26 -0.92
CA ASN A 56 7.40 34.16 -2.02
C ASN A 56 6.20 34.98 -2.50
N PHE A 57 5.01 34.74 -1.98
CA PHE A 57 3.80 35.48 -2.33
C PHE A 57 3.43 36.47 -1.21
N ASN A 58 3.02 37.68 -1.58
CA ASN A 58 2.59 38.71 -0.63
C ASN A 58 1.25 39.35 -1.05
N PRO A 59 0.22 39.33 -0.19
CA PRO A 59 0.15 38.61 1.06
C PRO A 59 0.14 37.10 0.81
N GLY A 60 0.96 36.36 1.54
CA GLY A 60 1.02 34.89 1.48
C GLY A 60 0.18 34.24 2.58
N PRO A 61 0.14 32.89 2.66
CA PRO A 61 0.91 31.93 1.86
C PRO A 61 0.11 31.24 0.72
N VAL A 62 0.82 30.75 -0.31
CA VAL A 62 0.32 29.79 -1.32
C VAL A 62 0.88 28.40 -1.03
N ALA A 63 0.05 27.43 -0.68
CA ALA A 63 0.50 26.08 -0.36
C ALA A 63 0.85 25.29 -1.64
N ALA A 64 1.96 24.53 -1.62
CA ALA A 64 2.34 23.61 -2.69
C ALA A 64 1.56 22.27 -2.56
N PRO A 65 1.02 21.69 -3.65
CA PRO A 65 0.39 20.38 -3.62
C PRO A 65 1.31 19.22 -3.22
N GLY A 66 2.55 19.18 -3.73
CA GLY A 66 3.48 18.07 -3.62
C GLY A 66 4.52 18.18 -2.49
N GLY A 67 4.56 19.31 -1.78
CA GLY A 67 5.56 19.55 -0.74
C GLY A 67 5.65 21.00 -0.28
N THR A 68 6.82 21.61 -0.47
CA THR A 68 7.11 22.99 -0.02
C THR A 68 7.38 23.96 -1.16
N ARG A 69 7.58 23.44 -2.38
CA ARG A 69 7.99 24.21 -3.55
C ARG A 69 7.16 23.83 -4.76
N PHE A 70 7.12 24.74 -5.73
CA PHE A 70 6.47 24.55 -7.03
C PHE A 70 7.09 25.52 -8.03
N VAL A 71 6.80 25.36 -9.32
CA VAL A 71 7.28 26.28 -10.34
C VAL A 71 6.22 27.31 -10.71
N VAL A 72 6.67 28.52 -11.01
CA VAL A 72 5.86 29.58 -11.61
C VAL A 72 6.47 29.91 -12.97
N LEU A 73 5.62 29.91 -14.00
CA LEU A 73 5.86 30.60 -15.26
C LEU A 73 5.04 31.89 -15.24
N SER A 74 5.65 33.03 -15.54
CA SER A 74 4.94 34.31 -15.60
C SER A 74 5.05 34.92 -17.00
N ASN A 75 4.10 35.77 -17.36
CA ASN A 75 4.23 36.73 -18.47
C ASN A 75 4.63 38.14 -17.95
N GLY A 76 4.87 38.30 -16.64
CA GLY A 76 5.29 39.56 -16.01
C GLY A 76 6.61 39.49 -15.20
N PRO A 77 7.01 40.59 -14.53
CA PRO A 77 6.29 41.86 -14.47
C PRO A 77 6.50 42.75 -15.70
N GLY A 78 5.37 43.23 -16.24
CA GLY A 78 5.27 44.23 -17.30
C GLY A 78 5.82 43.78 -18.66
N GLN A 79 5.49 44.55 -19.69
CA GLN A 79 5.89 44.25 -21.07
C GLN A 79 7.42 44.23 -21.26
N ARG A 80 7.97 43.13 -21.76
CA ARG A 80 9.44 42.98 -21.95
C ARG A 80 9.87 42.74 -23.39
N SER A 81 8.99 42.28 -24.27
CA SER A 81 9.39 41.91 -25.64
C SER A 81 8.25 42.04 -26.67
N GLY A 82 8.51 42.73 -27.77
CA GLY A 82 7.58 42.88 -28.91
C GLY A 82 7.57 41.70 -29.89
N THR A 83 8.03 40.52 -29.48
CA THR A 83 7.94 39.31 -30.33
C THR A 83 6.53 38.76 -30.21
N ALA A 84 5.72 38.97 -31.25
CA ALA A 84 4.37 38.46 -31.34
C ALA A 84 4.37 36.93 -31.54
N TYR A 85 3.81 36.20 -30.58
CA TYR A 85 3.42 34.81 -30.76
C TYR A 85 1.91 34.73 -30.99
N ASN A 86 1.37 33.56 -31.35
CA ASN A 86 -0.07 33.34 -31.44
C ASN A 86 -0.28 31.86 -31.10
N ILE A 87 -0.18 31.55 -29.80
CA ILE A 87 -0.26 30.20 -29.29
C ILE A 87 -1.68 29.68 -29.38
N ASP A 88 -2.72 30.50 -29.21
CA ASP A 88 -4.11 30.04 -29.26
C ASP A 88 -4.73 29.99 -30.67
N GLY A 89 -4.14 30.70 -31.63
CA GLY A 89 -4.55 30.72 -33.03
C GLY A 89 -5.67 31.73 -33.34
N ASN A 90 -6.02 32.64 -32.44
CA ASN A 90 -7.13 33.58 -32.64
C ASN A 90 -6.77 34.78 -33.54
N GLY A 91 -5.48 34.97 -33.85
CA GLY A 91 -4.99 36.04 -34.72
C GLY A 91 -4.50 37.28 -33.97
N THR A 92 -4.71 37.33 -32.66
CA THR A 92 -4.12 38.29 -31.72
C THR A 92 -2.72 37.82 -31.35
N SER A 93 -1.85 38.75 -30.98
CA SER A 93 -0.50 38.43 -30.54
C SER A 93 -0.48 38.08 -29.06
N ASP A 94 0.15 36.97 -28.70
CA ASP A 94 0.46 36.59 -27.33
C ASP A 94 1.91 37.03 -27.03
N PHE A 95 2.04 38.12 -26.29
CA PHE A 95 3.29 38.71 -25.82
C PHE A 95 3.83 37.95 -24.61
N ASP A 96 5.06 38.32 -24.25
CA ASP A 96 5.75 37.82 -23.06
C ASP A 96 5.75 36.28 -22.87
N LEU A 97 5.76 35.54 -23.99
CA LEU A 97 5.69 34.08 -24.03
C LEU A 97 6.81 33.43 -23.21
N THR A 98 6.42 32.78 -22.13
CA THR A 98 7.31 32.01 -21.27
C THR A 98 7.08 30.52 -21.44
N THR A 99 8.18 29.77 -21.62
CA THR A 99 8.15 28.33 -21.83
C THR A 99 9.01 27.60 -20.81
N LEU A 100 8.54 26.45 -20.35
CA LEU A 100 9.30 25.49 -19.56
C LEU A 100 9.16 24.09 -20.19
N GLU A 101 10.29 23.43 -20.44
CA GLU A 101 10.33 22.16 -21.19
C GLU A 101 11.26 21.12 -20.55
N GLN A 102 10.89 19.85 -20.63
CA GLN A 102 11.77 18.72 -20.34
C GLN A 102 11.53 17.57 -21.33
N THR A 103 12.61 16.93 -21.79
CA THR A 103 12.54 15.68 -22.55
C THR A 103 12.78 14.50 -21.62
N VAL A 104 11.86 13.54 -21.63
CA VAL A 104 11.84 12.38 -20.73
C VAL A 104 11.76 11.10 -21.56
N THR A 105 12.58 10.11 -21.22
CA THR A 105 12.51 8.76 -21.79
C THR A 105 11.96 7.81 -20.73
N PHE A 106 10.88 7.08 -21.03
CA PHE A 106 10.21 6.18 -20.08
C PHE A 106 9.67 4.93 -20.79
N THR A 107 9.31 3.90 -20.02
CA THR A 107 8.64 2.70 -20.55
C THR A 107 7.17 2.70 -20.12
N ALA A 108 6.25 2.69 -21.08
CA ALA A 108 4.81 2.69 -20.84
C ALA A 108 4.24 1.27 -20.83
N THR A 109 3.28 0.99 -19.94
CA THR A 109 2.53 -0.28 -19.94
C THR A 109 1.19 -0.16 -20.67
N THR A 110 0.79 1.07 -20.98
CA THR A 110 -0.44 1.43 -21.70
C THR A 110 -0.16 2.35 -22.88
N SER A 111 -1.11 2.45 -23.81
CA SER A 111 -1.06 3.39 -24.93
C SER A 111 -2.46 3.99 -25.17
N PRO A 112 -2.61 5.32 -25.21
CA PRO A 112 -1.56 6.32 -24.92
C PRO A 112 -1.24 6.40 -23.41
N ALA A 113 0.00 6.74 -23.07
CA ALA A 113 0.35 7.17 -21.71
C ALA A 113 -0.36 8.48 -21.34
N ARG A 114 -0.29 8.89 -20.07
CA ARG A 114 -0.95 10.07 -19.52
C ARG A 114 0.07 11.04 -18.91
N LEU A 115 -0.07 12.33 -19.18
CA LEU A 115 0.61 13.41 -18.46
C LEU A 115 -0.32 13.89 -17.34
N VAL A 116 0.19 13.92 -16.10
CA VAL A 116 -0.51 14.45 -14.94
C VAL A 116 0.28 15.58 -14.31
N PHE A 117 -0.42 16.57 -13.78
CA PHE A 117 0.17 17.70 -13.07
C PHE A 117 -0.89 18.46 -12.27
N ALA A 118 -0.47 19.06 -11.17
CA ALA A 118 -1.24 20.07 -10.46
C ALA A 118 -0.98 21.43 -11.10
N TRP A 119 -2.01 22.26 -11.24
CA TRP A 119 -1.88 23.59 -11.83
C TRP A 119 -2.79 24.63 -11.20
N ASN A 120 -2.40 25.90 -11.34
CA ASN A 120 -3.20 27.06 -10.98
C ASN A 120 -2.86 28.22 -11.92
N PHE A 121 -3.83 29.06 -12.27
CA PHE A 121 -3.67 30.15 -13.23
C PHE A 121 -4.23 31.48 -12.69
N PRO A 122 -3.59 32.06 -11.65
CA PRO A 122 -3.90 33.41 -11.19
C PRO A 122 -3.61 34.46 -12.26
N THR A 123 -4.51 35.43 -12.40
CA THR A 123 -4.49 36.41 -13.50
C THR A 123 -5.01 37.78 -13.06
N SER A 124 -4.26 38.84 -13.37
CA SER A 124 -4.71 40.21 -13.14
C SER A 124 -5.81 40.65 -14.10
N GLU A 125 -6.11 39.86 -15.12
CA GLU A 125 -7.07 40.19 -16.15
C GLU A 125 -8.54 39.95 -15.75
N GLN A 126 -8.79 39.26 -14.64
CA GLN A 126 -10.13 38.78 -14.28
C GLN A 126 -11.18 39.90 -14.12
N ASP A 127 -10.76 41.08 -13.65
CA ASP A 127 -11.59 42.27 -13.44
C ASP A 127 -11.38 43.37 -14.48
N GLN A 128 -10.63 43.10 -15.55
CA GLN A 128 -10.29 44.10 -16.56
C GLN A 128 -11.36 44.20 -17.66
N PRO A 129 -11.55 45.40 -18.26
CA PRO A 129 -12.54 45.61 -19.32
C PRO A 129 -12.24 44.72 -20.54
N GLY A 130 -13.22 43.89 -20.92
CA GLY A 130 -13.06 42.75 -21.83
C GLY A 130 -12.59 43.08 -23.24
N GLN A 131 -11.29 42.86 -23.50
CA GLN A 131 -10.71 42.89 -24.85
C GLN A 131 -9.79 41.69 -25.13
N TYR A 132 -9.05 41.19 -24.12
CA TYR A 132 -8.06 40.13 -24.29
C TYR A 132 -8.08 39.11 -23.14
N ASP A 133 -7.60 37.89 -23.39
CA ASP A 133 -7.41 36.83 -22.39
C ASP A 133 -5.98 36.29 -22.40
N ASP A 134 -5.24 36.38 -21.28
CA ASP A 134 -3.98 35.68 -21.09
C ASP A 134 -4.18 34.18 -21.22
N VAL A 135 -3.24 33.52 -21.89
CA VAL A 135 -3.41 32.12 -22.32
C VAL A 135 -2.25 31.26 -21.87
N PHE A 136 -2.55 29.99 -21.65
CA PHE A 136 -1.54 28.96 -21.50
C PHE A 136 -1.90 27.70 -22.28
N ASP A 137 -0.88 26.95 -22.69
CA ASP A 137 -1.07 25.59 -23.19
C ASP A 137 0.04 24.64 -22.76
N VAL A 138 -0.27 23.35 -22.89
CA VAL A 138 0.64 22.24 -22.63
C VAL A 138 0.74 21.43 -23.91
N GLN A 139 1.97 21.21 -24.36
CA GLN A 139 2.28 20.44 -25.55
C GLN A 139 3.12 19.23 -25.20
N THR A 140 2.90 18.15 -25.95
CA THR A 140 3.75 16.96 -25.92
C THR A 140 4.26 16.65 -27.31
N THR A 141 5.57 16.43 -27.45
CA THR A 141 6.19 15.99 -28.70
C THR A 141 6.63 14.54 -28.59
N VAL A 142 6.07 13.69 -29.45
CA VAL A 142 6.43 12.26 -29.54
C VAL A 142 6.80 11.95 -30.98
N ASN A 143 7.99 11.38 -31.20
CA ASN A 143 8.50 11.06 -32.55
C ASN A 143 8.46 12.27 -33.52
N GLY A 144 8.75 13.47 -33.02
CA GLY A 144 8.72 14.71 -33.80
C GLY A 144 7.33 15.31 -34.04
N ASN A 145 6.26 14.63 -33.64
CA ASN A 145 4.89 15.14 -33.75
C ASN A 145 4.50 15.86 -32.46
N THR A 146 4.20 17.15 -32.55
CA THR A 146 3.80 17.98 -31.41
C THR A 146 2.29 18.09 -31.36
N SER A 147 1.70 17.74 -30.22
CA SER A 147 0.26 17.83 -29.96
C SER A 147 0.01 18.74 -28.76
N ARG A 148 -0.98 19.63 -28.87
CA ARG A 148 -1.55 20.34 -27.72
C ARG A 148 -2.45 19.37 -26.96
N VAL A 149 -2.16 19.17 -25.69
CA VAL A 149 -2.87 18.19 -24.83
C VAL A 149 -3.71 18.85 -23.75
N PHE A 150 -3.40 20.10 -23.40
CA PHE A 150 -4.15 20.90 -22.43
C PHE A 150 -4.00 22.39 -22.75
N SER A 151 -4.99 23.20 -22.40
CA SER A 151 -4.94 24.66 -22.56
C SER A 151 -5.96 25.35 -21.67
N GLY A 152 -5.74 26.62 -21.40
CA GLY A 152 -6.71 27.47 -20.73
C GLY A 152 -6.44 28.94 -21.00
N SER A 153 -7.47 29.76 -20.79
CA SER A 153 -7.43 31.21 -20.87
C SER A 153 -7.83 31.84 -19.54
N SER A 154 -7.44 33.10 -19.35
CA SER A 154 -7.83 33.90 -18.20
C SER A 154 -9.36 33.91 -18.08
N CYS A 155 -9.83 33.87 -16.86
CA CYS A 155 -11.26 33.87 -16.60
C CYS A 155 -11.74 35.31 -16.44
N LYS A 156 -12.95 35.65 -16.91
CA LYS A 156 -13.54 37.00 -16.74
C LYS A 156 -14.74 36.96 -15.81
N ASN A 157 -14.86 37.97 -14.93
CA ASN A 157 -15.97 38.08 -13.97
C ASN A 157 -17.37 38.12 -14.63
N ASP A 158 -17.46 38.55 -15.89
CA ASP A 158 -18.68 38.59 -16.68
C ASP A 158 -18.91 37.35 -17.55
N GLY A 159 -17.99 36.38 -17.50
CA GLY A 159 -18.04 35.14 -18.28
C GLY A 159 -17.66 35.30 -19.76
N THR A 160 -17.17 36.46 -20.19
CA THR A 160 -16.65 36.66 -21.55
C THR A 160 -15.35 35.88 -21.77
N SER A 161 -15.04 35.62 -23.04
CA SER A 161 -13.81 34.95 -23.47
C SER A 161 -13.39 35.53 -24.82
N PHE A 162 -12.11 35.86 -24.95
CA PHE A 162 -11.45 36.45 -26.11
C PHE A 162 -10.41 35.49 -26.73
N SER A 163 -10.17 34.35 -26.09
CA SER A 163 -9.41 33.22 -26.62
C SER A 163 -10.32 32.05 -27.08
N PRO A 164 -9.90 31.22 -28.05
CA PRO A 164 -10.52 29.93 -28.34
C PRO A 164 -10.22 28.87 -27.27
N TYR A 165 -9.35 29.15 -26.31
CA TYR A 165 -9.12 28.26 -25.19
C TYR A 165 -10.27 28.30 -24.18
N PRO A 166 -10.49 27.20 -23.44
CA PRO A 166 -11.46 27.22 -22.36
C PRO A 166 -10.99 28.16 -21.24
N ASN A 167 -11.85 29.08 -20.80
CA ASN A 167 -11.60 29.86 -19.60
C ASN A 167 -11.38 28.94 -18.40
N VAL A 168 -10.36 29.26 -17.59
CA VAL A 168 -10.19 28.63 -16.28
C VAL A 168 -11.35 28.99 -15.35
N PRO A 169 -11.62 28.21 -14.28
CA PRO A 169 -12.67 28.55 -13.33
C PRO A 169 -12.47 29.95 -12.72
N CYS A 170 -13.52 30.78 -12.68
CA CYS A 170 -13.50 32.07 -12.00
C CYS A 170 -13.55 31.90 -10.47
N PHE A 171 -12.80 32.72 -9.75
CA PHE A 171 -12.85 32.79 -8.28
C PHE A 171 -13.44 34.13 -7.83
N GLY A 172 -14.16 34.19 -6.70
CA GLY A 172 -14.89 35.41 -6.31
C GLY A 172 -13.99 36.65 -6.16
N SER A 173 -14.51 37.85 -6.46
CA SER A 173 -13.74 39.12 -6.49
C SER A 173 -13.21 39.63 -5.13
N THR A 174 -13.40 38.90 -4.04
CA THR A 174 -12.90 39.25 -2.69
C THR A 174 -11.59 38.55 -2.32
N VAL A 175 -10.94 37.90 -3.28
CA VAL A 175 -9.97 36.83 -3.03
C VAL A 175 -8.54 37.30 -3.37
N LEU A 176 -7.99 38.19 -2.52
CA LEU A 176 -6.56 38.57 -2.35
C LEU A 176 -5.69 38.82 -3.62
N ASN A 177 -5.06 40.00 -3.71
CA ASN A 177 -4.06 40.32 -4.74
C ASN A 177 -2.66 39.87 -4.29
N TRP A 178 -1.98 39.02 -5.05
CA TRP A 178 -0.59 38.61 -4.78
C TRP A 178 0.42 39.42 -5.57
N THR A 179 1.54 39.72 -4.94
CA THR A 179 2.78 40.07 -5.62
C THR A 179 3.81 38.99 -5.34
N ILE A 180 4.46 38.50 -6.40
CA ILE A 180 5.56 37.55 -6.26
C ILE A 180 6.82 38.31 -5.82
N ASN A 181 7.16 38.20 -4.54
CA ASN A 181 8.41 38.72 -3.95
C ASN A 181 9.55 37.68 -4.02
N GLY A 182 9.37 36.64 -4.83
CA GLY A 182 10.28 35.51 -5.00
C GLY A 182 11.52 35.79 -5.85
N PRO A 183 12.28 34.73 -6.20
CA PRO A 183 13.52 34.86 -6.96
C PRO A 183 13.29 35.46 -8.36
N SER A 184 14.27 36.25 -8.81
CA SER A 184 14.38 36.67 -10.22
C SER A 184 14.32 35.43 -11.12
N PRO A 185 13.62 35.46 -12.27
CA PRO A 185 13.21 36.65 -13.03
C PRO A 185 11.74 37.11 -12.88
N ILE A 186 10.96 36.44 -12.02
CA ILE A 186 9.51 36.68 -11.84
C ILE A 186 9.19 37.59 -10.65
N THR A 187 10.22 38.20 -10.04
CA THR A 187 10.02 39.13 -8.93
C THR A 187 9.22 40.34 -9.39
N ASN A 188 8.22 40.73 -8.60
CA ASN A 188 7.25 41.80 -8.82
C ASN A 188 6.09 41.50 -9.78
N THR A 189 5.93 40.25 -10.26
CA THR A 189 4.70 39.86 -10.97
C THR A 189 3.48 40.14 -10.07
N SER A 190 2.55 40.94 -10.57
CA SER A 190 1.32 41.31 -9.87
C SER A 190 0.17 40.44 -10.35
N LEU A 191 -0.46 39.70 -9.44
CA LEU A 191 -1.56 38.78 -9.70
C LEU A 191 -2.78 39.21 -8.90
N ARG A 192 -3.74 39.90 -9.53
CA ARG A 192 -5.00 40.26 -8.86
C ARG A 192 -5.92 39.04 -8.80
N TYR A 193 -6.71 38.91 -7.74
CA TYR A 193 -7.65 37.77 -7.52
C TYR A 193 -6.98 36.38 -7.42
N GLY A 194 -5.79 36.34 -6.82
CA GLY A 194 -4.82 35.26 -6.97
C GLY A 194 -5.20 33.89 -6.40
N VAL A 195 -6.26 33.71 -5.60
CA VAL A 195 -6.55 32.36 -5.06
C VAL A 195 -7.40 31.55 -6.03
N GLY A 196 -6.79 31.12 -7.13
CA GLY A 196 -7.28 29.91 -7.78
C GLY A 196 -7.04 28.70 -6.87
N GLN A 197 -8.02 27.83 -6.74
CA GLN A 197 -7.78 26.53 -6.13
C GLN A 197 -6.91 25.71 -7.07
N TRP A 198 -5.87 25.06 -6.54
CA TRP A 198 -5.10 24.08 -7.30
C TRP A 198 -6.03 23.07 -7.96
N GLN A 199 -5.87 22.92 -9.26
CA GLN A 199 -6.57 21.94 -10.08
C GLN A 199 -5.61 20.81 -10.42
N ASN A 200 -6.16 19.67 -10.81
CA ASN A 200 -5.38 18.54 -11.32
C ASN A 200 -5.75 18.31 -12.77
N ALA A 201 -4.74 18.20 -13.64
CA ALA A 201 -4.92 17.79 -15.01
C ALA A 201 -4.46 16.33 -15.18
N CYS A 202 -5.19 15.60 -16.00
CA CYS A 202 -4.69 14.38 -16.61
C CYS A 202 -5.10 14.34 -18.08
N VAL A 203 -4.09 14.25 -18.94
CA VAL A 203 -4.29 14.31 -20.39
C VAL A 203 -3.55 13.18 -21.07
N GLU A 204 -4.11 12.66 -22.15
CA GLU A 204 -3.43 11.66 -22.98
C GLU A 204 -2.19 12.27 -23.62
N ILE A 205 -1.15 11.46 -23.82
CA ILE A 205 0.04 11.81 -24.60
C ILE A 205 -0.08 11.10 -25.96
N PRO A 206 -0.59 11.76 -27.01
CA PRO A 206 -0.80 11.13 -28.31
C PRO A 206 0.51 10.61 -28.91
N GLY A 207 0.44 9.45 -29.55
CA GLY A 207 1.60 8.84 -30.22
C GLY A 207 2.53 8.03 -29.32
N THR A 208 2.24 7.91 -28.03
CA THR A 208 2.96 6.98 -27.13
C THR A 208 2.51 5.54 -27.35
N VAL A 209 3.43 4.60 -27.25
CA VAL A 209 3.22 3.15 -27.47
C VAL A 209 3.57 2.34 -26.23
N ILE A 210 3.09 1.10 -26.12
CA ILE A 210 3.55 0.18 -25.08
C ILE A 210 5.04 -0.11 -25.30
N GLY A 211 5.85 0.00 -24.25
CA GLY A 211 7.31 -0.09 -24.33
C GLY A 211 8.00 1.27 -24.21
N SER A 212 9.20 1.39 -24.78
CA SER A 212 10.03 2.60 -24.64
C SER A 212 9.48 3.77 -25.44
N ASN A 213 9.39 4.94 -24.80
CA ASN A 213 8.96 6.21 -25.38
C ASN A 213 9.93 7.33 -24.99
N THR A 214 10.10 8.30 -25.88
CA THR A 214 10.72 9.59 -25.56
C THR A 214 9.71 10.68 -25.85
N VAL A 215 9.42 11.50 -24.83
CA VAL A 215 8.42 12.56 -24.89
C VAL A 215 9.03 13.86 -24.41
N THR A 216 8.86 14.93 -25.17
CA THR A 216 9.14 16.29 -24.72
C THR A 216 7.84 16.90 -24.20
N VAL A 217 7.82 17.32 -22.94
CA VAL A 217 6.69 18.02 -22.31
C VAL A 217 7.03 19.50 -22.23
N GLN A 218 6.14 20.35 -22.75
CA GLN A 218 6.33 21.80 -22.81
C GLN A 218 5.11 22.53 -22.23
N PHE A 219 5.33 23.40 -21.26
CA PHE A 219 4.34 24.31 -20.69
C PHE A 219 4.61 25.72 -21.18
N ARG A 220 3.56 26.45 -21.56
CA ARG A 220 3.68 27.82 -22.07
C ARG A 220 2.61 28.73 -21.51
N ILE A 221 2.96 29.99 -21.29
CA ILE A 221 2.04 31.09 -20.92
C ILE A 221 2.38 32.32 -21.76
N GLY A 222 1.37 33.05 -22.25
CA GLY A 222 1.51 34.31 -22.96
C GLY A 222 0.47 35.34 -22.51
N ASP A 223 0.83 36.61 -22.66
CA ASP A 223 -0.02 37.78 -22.42
C ASP A 223 -0.75 38.16 -23.72
N GLN A 224 -2.07 38.07 -23.76
CA GLN A 224 -2.77 38.29 -25.02
C GLN A 224 -3.04 39.76 -25.28
N GLY A 225 -2.62 40.26 -26.44
CA GLY A 225 -3.07 41.52 -27.02
C GLY A 225 -2.55 42.79 -26.32
N ASP A 226 -2.36 42.76 -25.00
CA ASP A 226 -1.70 43.78 -24.22
C ASP A 226 -0.44 43.24 -23.51
N GLY A 227 0.09 44.02 -22.59
CA GLY A 227 1.30 43.71 -21.83
C GLY A 227 1.21 44.35 -20.45
N GLU A 228 -0.02 44.68 -20.03
CA GLU A 228 -0.32 45.54 -18.90
C GLU A 228 -0.75 44.70 -17.68
N PHE A 229 -1.32 43.52 -17.89
CA PHE A 229 -1.91 42.71 -16.84
C PHE A 229 -1.22 41.36 -16.68
N ASP A 230 -0.36 41.24 -15.67
CA ASP A 230 0.36 39.98 -15.48
C ASP A 230 -0.55 38.81 -15.03
N SER A 231 -0.22 37.64 -15.53
CA SER A 231 -0.69 36.31 -15.13
C SER A 231 0.47 35.38 -14.81
N ALA A 232 0.14 34.25 -14.17
CA ALA A 232 1.10 33.21 -13.89
C ALA A 232 0.48 31.81 -13.99
N LEU A 233 1.23 30.88 -14.58
CA LEU A 233 0.94 29.46 -14.53
C LEU A 233 1.80 28.84 -13.44
N LEU A 234 1.14 28.39 -12.37
CA LEU A 234 1.74 27.64 -11.28
C LEU A 234 1.60 26.15 -11.59
N LEU A 235 2.69 25.38 -11.43
CA LEU A 235 2.71 23.95 -11.70
C LEU A 235 3.42 23.18 -10.59
N ASP A 236 2.90 22.00 -10.26
CA ASP A 236 3.51 21.06 -9.32
C ASP A 236 3.13 19.61 -9.69
N ASP A 237 3.74 18.62 -9.04
CA ASP A 237 3.44 17.19 -9.19
C ASP A 237 3.39 16.68 -10.64
N ILE A 238 4.30 17.18 -11.50
CA ILE A 238 4.33 16.80 -12.92
C ILE A 238 4.87 15.38 -13.06
N ALA A 239 4.09 14.48 -13.66
CA ALA A 239 4.48 13.09 -13.90
C ALA A 239 3.86 12.50 -15.17
N ILE A 240 4.49 11.45 -15.71
CA ILE A 240 3.90 10.61 -16.75
C ILE A 240 3.44 9.29 -16.11
N ARG A 241 2.19 8.90 -16.37
CA ARG A 241 1.52 7.73 -15.78
C ARG A 241 0.81 6.90 -16.85
N ASP A 242 0.44 5.68 -16.50
CA ASP A 242 -0.37 4.81 -17.37
C ASP A 242 -1.88 5.10 -17.32
N SER A 243 -2.37 5.87 -16.33
CA SER A 243 -3.79 6.25 -16.28
C SER A 243 -4.05 7.57 -15.54
N CYS A 244 -5.25 8.13 -15.79
CA CYS A 244 -5.73 9.38 -15.17
C CYS A 244 -6.34 9.22 -13.80
N ASN A 245 -6.51 7.98 -13.36
CA ASN A 245 -6.83 7.75 -11.99
C ASN A 245 -5.59 8.17 -11.18
N ALA A 246 -5.73 9.17 -10.30
CA ALA A 246 -4.86 9.26 -9.13
C ALA A 246 -4.84 7.93 -8.34
N ALA A 247 -5.79 7.03 -8.63
CA ALA A 247 -5.91 5.65 -8.19
C ALA A 247 -5.29 4.59 -9.13
N ALA A 248 -4.52 4.91 -10.19
CA ALA A 248 -3.56 3.94 -10.74
C ALA A 248 -2.72 3.44 -9.56
N THR A 249 -2.41 2.13 -9.48
CA THR A 249 -1.71 1.48 -8.35
C THR A 249 -1.00 2.46 -7.43
N THR A 250 -1.71 2.97 -6.42
CA THR A 250 -1.14 3.98 -5.52
C THR A 250 -0.38 3.20 -4.50
N LEU A 251 0.82 2.82 -4.91
CA LEU A 251 1.83 2.43 -3.96
C LEU A 251 2.09 3.65 -3.08
N GLN A 252 2.10 3.42 -1.78
CA GLN A 252 2.41 4.40 -0.75
C GLN A 252 3.32 3.75 0.26
N GLN A 253 4.37 4.46 0.65
CA GLN A 253 5.10 4.15 1.86
C GLN A 253 4.34 4.73 3.05
N ILE A 254 4.01 3.89 4.02
CA ILE A 254 3.19 4.28 5.15
C ILE A 254 4.04 4.67 6.36
N THR A 255 5.08 3.88 6.63
CA THR A 255 6.04 4.17 7.68
C THR A 255 7.34 4.69 7.06
N THR A 256 7.92 5.70 7.71
CA THR A 256 9.23 6.26 7.38
C THR A 256 10.05 6.20 8.66
N SER A 257 10.69 5.06 8.89
CA SER A 257 11.53 4.83 10.05
C SER A 257 12.99 5.05 9.68
N SER A 258 13.79 5.55 10.63
CA SER A 258 15.21 5.78 10.35
C SER A 258 16.12 5.56 11.53
N GLY A 259 17.25 4.89 11.31
CA GLY A 259 18.32 4.70 12.29
C GLY A 259 18.10 3.53 13.26
N GLY A 260 18.69 3.65 14.44
CA GLY A 260 18.67 2.62 15.47
C GLY A 260 19.13 3.17 16.81
N PHE A 261 19.03 2.34 17.85
CA PHE A 261 19.40 2.69 19.21
C PHE A 261 20.64 1.92 19.64
N VAL A 262 21.59 2.61 20.28
CA VAL A 262 22.79 2.00 20.86
C VAL A 262 22.80 2.27 22.36
N GLU A 263 22.95 1.23 23.18
CA GLU A 263 23.25 1.36 24.61
C GLU A 263 24.46 0.54 25.01
N VAL A 264 25.16 0.99 26.07
CA VAL A 264 26.15 0.18 26.76
C VAL A 264 25.45 -0.60 27.86
N LYS A 265 25.52 -1.92 27.83
CA LYS A 265 24.85 -2.80 28.80
C LYS A 265 25.75 -3.96 29.18
N ASN A 266 25.90 -4.19 30.49
CA ASN A 266 26.78 -5.23 31.05
C ASN A 266 28.22 -5.22 30.48
N GLY A 267 28.74 -4.03 30.16
CA GLY A 267 30.08 -3.87 29.58
C GLY A 267 30.19 -4.13 28.07
N GLY A 268 29.07 -4.36 27.36
CA GLY A 268 29.02 -4.51 25.91
C GLY A 268 28.18 -3.43 25.23
N LEU A 269 28.34 -3.27 23.91
CA LEU A 269 27.48 -2.43 23.07
C LEU A 269 26.28 -3.25 22.57
N GLU A 270 25.07 -2.78 22.85
CA GLU A 270 23.83 -3.33 22.30
C GLU A 270 23.29 -2.36 21.23
N TYR A 271 23.21 -2.82 19.98
CA TYR A 271 22.59 -2.09 18.87
C TYR A 271 21.22 -2.69 18.54
N ARG A 272 20.20 -1.84 18.41
CA ARG A 272 18.83 -2.20 18.06
C ARG A 272 18.38 -1.35 16.85
N PRO A 273 18.25 -1.92 15.64
CA PRO A 273 17.70 -1.18 14.51
C PRO A 273 16.21 -0.87 14.74
N ILE A 274 15.73 0.20 14.11
CA ILE A 274 14.30 0.41 13.98
C ILE A 274 13.78 -0.52 12.88
N ASP A 275 12.76 -1.31 13.18
CA ASP A 275 12.27 -2.37 12.29
C ASP A 275 10.75 -2.49 12.44
N ASN A 276 10.01 -2.39 11.32
CA ASN A 276 8.59 -2.72 11.27
C ASN A 276 8.44 -4.19 10.88
N GLY A 277 7.89 -5.00 11.76
CA GLY A 277 7.79 -6.44 11.59
C GLY A 277 8.14 -7.19 12.87
N PRO A 278 7.98 -8.53 12.89
CA PRO A 278 7.59 -9.40 11.77
C PRO A 278 6.07 -9.57 11.61
N ALA A 279 5.25 -8.82 12.35
CA ALA A 279 3.82 -9.03 12.44
C ALA A 279 3.04 -7.83 11.87
N LEU A 280 2.12 -8.10 10.95
CA LEU A 280 1.23 -7.15 10.30
C LEU A 280 -0.15 -7.80 10.15
N SER A 281 -1.22 -7.04 10.40
CA SER A 281 -2.59 -7.42 10.08
C SER A 281 -3.44 -6.19 9.84
N THR A 282 -4.23 -6.19 8.78
CA THR A 282 -5.10 -5.10 8.37
C THR A 282 -6.56 -5.39 8.66
N ASP A 283 -7.37 -4.34 8.69
CA ASP A 283 -8.81 -4.45 8.73
C ASP A 283 -9.34 -4.66 7.30
N ASP A 284 -10.61 -4.97 7.21
CA ASP A 284 -11.26 -5.27 5.96
C ASP A 284 -11.28 -4.11 4.95
N THR A 285 -10.89 -2.90 5.35
CA THR A 285 -10.76 -1.76 4.44
C THR A 285 -9.36 -1.55 3.90
N GLY A 286 -8.35 -2.12 4.55
CA GLY A 286 -6.95 -1.87 4.24
C GLY A 286 -6.42 -0.56 4.84
N ASN A 287 -7.28 0.24 5.49
CA ASN A 287 -6.92 1.57 6.00
C ASN A 287 -6.42 1.52 7.46
N ALA A 288 -6.96 0.60 8.25
CA ALA A 288 -6.51 0.40 9.62
C ALA A 288 -5.70 -0.88 9.72
N PHE A 289 -4.54 -0.85 10.36
CA PHE A 289 -3.74 -2.05 10.54
C PHE A 289 -2.95 -2.03 11.84
N ALA A 290 -2.77 -3.21 12.43
CA ALA A 290 -1.92 -3.46 13.57
C ALA A 290 -0.59 -4.05 13.12
N PHE A 291 0.50 -3.62 13.73
CA PHE A 291 1.83 -4.08 13.40
C PHE A 291 2.77 -4.07 14.59
N ALA A 292 3.74 -4.98 14.58
CA ALA A 292 4.87 -4.94 15.50
C ALA A 292 5.93 -3.96 14.97
N SER A 293 6.49 -3.12 15.82
CA SER A 293 7.60 -2.25 15.42
C SER A 293 8.44 -1.82 16.61
N SER A 294 9.73 -1.58 16.39
CA SER A 294 10.59 -0.87 17.35
C SER A 294 10.63 0.65 17.13
N GLY A 295 9.90 1.17 16.13
CA GLY A 295 9.81 2.59 15.84
C GLY A 295 9.14 3.42 16.95
N ASN A 296 9.32 4.74 16.88
CA ASN A 296 8.80 5.69 17.85
C ASN A 296 7.62 6.54 17.32
N TYR A 297 6.59 5.89 16.79
CA TYR A 297 5.48 6.57 16.11
C TYR A 297 4.59 7.43 17.01
N THR A 298 4.62 7.19 18.32
CA THR A 298 3.81 7.89 19.32
C THR A 298 4.65 8.77 20.25
N GLY A 299 5.97 8.86 20.03
CA GLY A 299 6.90 9.64 20.85
C GLY A 299 7.32 8.98 22.18
N ASP A 300 6.70 7.86 22.57
CA ASP A 300 6.88 7.20 23.87
C ASP A 300 7.61 5.83 23.81
N ASN A 301 8.34 5.55 22.72
CA ASN A 301 9.16 4.34 22.50
C ASN A 301 10.65 4.68 22.22
N LEU A 302 11.25 5.55 23.04
CA LEU A 302 12.60 6.08 22.83
C LEU A 302 13.74 5.03 22.90
N ASN A 303 13.49 3.88 23.51
CA ASN A 303 14.49 2.81 23.69
C ASN A 303 14.50 1.77 22.55
N VAL A 304 13.66 1.97 21.52
CA VAL A 304 13.57 1.13 20.32
C VAL A 304 13.32 -0.34 20.69
N LEU A 305 12.42 -0.55 21.64
CA LEU A 305 11.91 -1.88 21.96
C LEU A 305 10.73 -2.19 21.05
N GLN A 306 10.61 -3.44 20.63
CA GLN A 306 9.49 -3.87 19.80
C GLN A 306 8.18 -3.74 20.59
N GLN A 307 7.25 -2.92 20.11
CA GLN A 307 5.91 -2.76 20.65
C GLN A 307 4.87 -3.10 19.57
N VAL A 308 3.60 -3.03 19.93
CA VAL A 308 2.48 -3.15 18.98
C VAL A 308 1.88 -1.77 18.75
N PHE A 309 1.80 -1.39 17.48
CA PHE A 309 1.21 -0.15 17.02
C PHE A 309 -0.01 -0.44 16.16
N ILE A 310 -0.95 0.50 16.13
CA ILE A 310 -2.09 0.51 15.25
C ILE A 310 -2.07 1.84 14.51
N ARG A 311 -2.16 1.79 13.17
CA ARG A 311 -2.44 2.97 12.35
C ARG A 311 -3.91 2.93 11.94
N ASP A 312 -4.62 4.01 12.20
CA ASP A 312 -5.98 4.27 11.70
C ASP A 312 -6.13 5.78 11.58
N GLY A 313 -5.70 6.33 10.44
CA GLY A 313 -5.40 7.75 10.26
C GLY A 313 -4.17 8.23 11.03
N THR A 314 -4.14 8.02 12.35
CA THR A 314 -3.02 8.31 13.26
C THR A 314 -2.46 7.04 13.89
N TYR A 315 -1.23 7.13 14.42
CA TYR A 315 -0.61 6.03 15.15
C TYR A 315 -1.06 6.01 16.62
N SER A 316 -1.32 4.82 17.12
CA SER A 316 -1.55 4.55 18.54
C SER A 316 -0.76 3.32 18.97
N ARG A 317 -0.26 3.33 20.21
CA ARG A 317 0.44 2.18 20.80
C ARG A 317 -0.51 1.38 21.67
N VAL A 318 -0.40 0.05 21.63
CA VAL A 318 -1.11 -0.82 22.57
C VAL A 318 -0.71 -0.48 24.01
N THR A 319 -1.69 -0.14 24.83
CA THR A 319 -1.50 0.17 26.25
C THR A 319 -1.62 -1.09 27.11
N GLY A 320 -0.94 -1.09 28.25
CA GLY A 320 -0.96 -2.22 29.20
C GLY A 320 -0.11 -3.43 28.80
N LEU A 321 0.42 -3.45 27.56
CA LEU A 321 1.39 -4.44 27.09
C LEU A 321 2.77 -3.77 27.00
N THR A 322 3.67 -4.12 27.90
CA THR A 322 5.04 -3.58 27.89
C THR A 322 6.03 -4.68 27.53
N ILE A 323 6.58 -4.60 26.32
CA ILE A 323 7.67 -5.47 25.89
C ILE A 323 8.98 -4.86 26.38
N ALA A 324 9.68 -5.58 27.25
CA ALA A 324 11.00 -5.20 27.76
C ALA A 324 12.11 -5.73 26.84
N SER A 325 13.36 -5.37 27.16
CA SER A 325 14.55 -5.88 26.45
C SER A 325 14.57 -7.41 26.40
N GLY A 326 14.88 -7.95 25.22
CA GLY A 326 14.81 -9.39 24.93
C GLY A 326 13.40 -9.95 24.75
N GLY A 327 12.36 -9.14 24.92
CA GLY A 327 10.99 -9.47 24.53
C GLY A 327 10.79 -9.32 23.01
N SER A 328 9.71 -9.88 22.50
CA SER A 328 9.35 -9.76 21.09
C SER A 328 7.86 -10.01 20.84
N VAL A 329 7.34 -9.45 19.76
CA VAL A 329 6.01 -9.67 19.20
C VAL A 329 6.18 -10.54 17.95
N GLN A 330 5.47 -11.66 17.89
CA GLN A 330 5.64 -12.63 16.81
C GLN A 330 4.40 -12.75 15.91
N GLY A 331 3.26 -12.24 16.35
CA GLY A 331 2.03 -12.28 15.57
C GLY A 331 1.01 -11.29 16.07
N VAL A 332 0.29 -10.66 15.14
CA VAL A 332 -0.85 -9.79 15.40
C VAL A 332 -1.99 -10.21 14.48
N SER A 333 -3.22 -10.07 14.94
CA SER A 333 -4.41 -10.26 14.12
C SER A 333 -5.44 -9.22 14.52
N LEU A 334 -5.84 -8.40 13.55
CA LEU A 334 -6.85 -7.36 13.71
C LEU A 334 -8.24 -7.95 13.41
N SER A 335 -9.25 -7.57 14.21
CA SER A 335 -10.60 -8.10 14.03
C SER A 335 -11.29 -7.52 12.80
N GLY A 336 -11.85 -8.40 11.96
CA GLY A 336 -12.67 -8.05 10.78
C GLY A 336 -14.05 -7.47 11.13
N PRO A 337 -15.02 -7.40 10.19
CA PRO A 337 -16.20 -6.57 10.30
C PRO A 337 -17.35 -7.37 10.91
N THR A 338 -18.21 -6.67 11.62
CA THR A 338 -19.61 -7.11 11.77
C THR A 338 -20.58 -5.94 11.78
N VAL A 339 -20.10 -4.74 12.16
CA VAL A 339 -20.78 -3.44 12.10
C VAL A 339 -19.73 -2.33 12.27
N ASP A 340 -19.97 -1.11 11.79
CA ASP A 340 -19.02 0.02 11.89
C ASP A 340 -18.46 0.22 13.32
N SER A 341 -19.24 -0.09 14.36
CA SER A 341 -18.82 0.03 15.75
C SER A 341 -17.78 -1.02 16.23
N LEU A 342 -17.51 -2.07 15.45
CA LEU A 342 -16.56 -3.15 15.78
C LEU A 342 -15.40 -3.27 14.78
N ARG A 343 -15.43 -2.50 13.68
CA ARG A 343 -14.42 -2.56 12.62
C ARG A 343 -13.01 -2.34 13.17
N GLY A 344 -12.14 -3.33 13.01
CA GLY A 344 -10.76 -3.29 13.48
C GLY A 344 -10.62 -3.06 14.99
N ARG A 345 -11.67 -3.23 15.81
CA ARG A 345 -11.68 -2.80 17.22
C ARG A 345 -10.71 -3.60 18.09
N TYR A 346 -10.54 -4.89 17.82
CA TYR A 346 -9.78 -5.78 18.68
C TYR A 346 -8.51 -6.27 18.00
N VAL A 347 -7.43 -6.37 18.77
CA VAL A 347 -6.15 -6.91 18.31
C VAL A 347 -5.80 -8.12 19.15
N ALA A 348 -5.65 -9.29 18.53
CA ALA A 348 -4.98 -10.42 19.16
C ALA A 348 -3.47 -10.31 18.94
N ILE A 349 -2.68 -10.55 19.98
CA ILE A 349 -1.24 -10.34 20.00
C ILE A 349 -0.56 -11.57 20.59
N ALA A 350 0.41 -12.14 19.88
CA ALA A 350 1.35 -13.12 20.42
C ALA A 350 2.67 -12.42 20.76
N ALA A 351 3.07 -12.46 22.03
CA ALA A 351 4.28 -11.77 22.49
C ALA A 351 5.00 -12.50 23.64
N THR A 352 6.33 -12.35 23.69
CA THR A 352 7.16 -12.57 24.87
C THR A 352 7.50 -11.22 25.49
N LEU A 353 7.26 -11.05 26.79
CA LEU A 353 7.49 -9.75 27.45
C LEU A 353 8.97 -9.45 27.72
N ASN A 354 9.81 -10.49 27.80
CA ASN A 354 11.26 -10.39 27.98
C ASN A 354 11.92 -11.72 27.57
N ALA A 355 13.26 -11.80 27.63
CA ALA A 355 14.05 -12.96 27.21
C ALA A 355 13.71 -14.28 27.92
N SER A 356 13.16 -14.21 29.14
CA SER A 356 12.81 -15.39 29.95
C SER A 356 11.31 -15.72 29.94
N ALA A 357 10.48 -14.82 29.38
CA ALA A 357 9.04 -14.97 29.38
C ALA A 357 8.61 -16.01 28.33
N SER A 358 7.65 -16.86 28.71
CA SER A 358 6.95 -17.71 27.74
C SER A 358 6.05 -16.84 26.85
N GLN A 359 5.89 -17.26 25.60
CA GLN A 359 5.10 -16.51 24.64
C GLN A 359 3.61 -16.67 24.95
N GLN A 360 2.91 -15.56 25.12
CA GLN A 360 1.49 -15.52 25.49
C GLN A 360 0.64 -14.88 24.40
N ILE A 361 -0.66 -15.18 24.45
CA ILE A 361 -1.68 -14.50 23.67
C ILE A 361 -2.36 -13.44 24.53
N TYR A 362 -2.54 -12.25 23.97
CA TYR A 362 -3.26 -11.12 24.55
C TYR A 362 -4.34 -10.65 23.58
N ARG A 363 -5.37 -9.98 24.09
CA ARG A 363 -6.34 -9.21 23.32
C ARG A 363 -6.37 -7.79 23.83
N TRP A 364 -6.23 -6.84 22.92
CA TRP A 364 -6.40 -5.42 23.20
C TRP A 364 -7.70 -4.91 22.59
N ASP A 365 -8.50 -4.18 23.36
CA ASP A 365 -9.69 -3.46 22.90
C ASP A 365 -9.34 -1.99 22.68
N ARG A 366 -9.32 -1.55 21.41
CA ARG A 366 -9.01 -0.17 21.02
C ARG A 366 -9.96 0.85 21.63
N LYS A 367 -11.24 0.49 21.77
CA LYS A 367 -12.28 1.43 22.22
C LYS A 367 -12.15 1.75 23.70
N THR A 368 -11.78 0.76 24.50
CA THR A 368 -11.65 0.88 25.96
C THR A 368 -10.20 0.96 26.42
N SER A 369 -9.25 0.89 25.48
CA SER A 369 -7.80 0.80 25.72
C SER A 369 -7.42 -0.27 26.76
N THR A 370 -8.18 -1.37 26.78
CA THR A 370 -8.04 -2.43 27.79
C THR A 370 -7.32 -3.64 27.21
N LEU A 371 -6.26 -4.07 27.88
CA LEU A 371 -5.56 -5.32 27.59
C LEU A 371 -6.12 -6.45 28.46
N SER A 372 -6.41 -7.59 27.84
CA SER A 372 -6.73 -8.84 28.51
C SER A 372 -5.73 -9.93 28.09
N GLN A 373 -5.18 -10.64 29.05
CA GLN A 373 -4.31 -11.79 28.79
C GLN A 373 -5.18 -13.03 28.57
N VAL A 374 -4.95 -13.72 27.44
CA VAL A 374 -5.71 -14.93 27.04
C VAL A 374 -5.04 -16.18 27.58
N THR A 375 -3.71 -16.23 27.56
CA THR A 375 -2.94 -17.37 28.06
C THR A 375 -1.99 -16.96 29.17
N ASN A 376 -1.83 -17.84 30.16
CA ASN A 376 -0.82 -17.71 31.20
C ASN A 376 -0.10 -19.06 31.37
N THR A 377 0.83 -19.35 30.46
CA THR A 377 1.57 -20.62 30.42
C THR A 377 3.07 -20.44 30.66
N SER A 378 3.78 -21.53 30.97
CA SER A 378 5.22 -21.52 31.24
C SER A 378 5.95 -22.60 30.45
N GLY A 379 7.14 -22.30 29.93
CA GLY A 379 8.04 -23.26 29.27
C GLY A 379 7.56 -23.72 27.88
N CYS A 380 6.67 -22.96 27.24
CA CYS A 380 6.08 -23.30 25.95
C CYS A 380 5.80 -22.04 25.12
N SER A 381 5.26 -22.23 23.93
CA SER A 381 5.05 -21.16 22.94
C SER A 381 3.60 -21.14 22.47
N ASN A 382 3.00 -19.94 22.45
CA ASN A 382 1.69 -19.66 21.83
C ASN A 382 1.90 -18.65 20.68
N LYS A 383 1.53 -19.01 19.44
CA LYS A 383 1.89 -18.29 18.20
C LYS A 383 0.70 -18.11 17.28
N ASN A 384 0.86 -17.24 16.28
CA ASN A 384 -0.04 -17.09 15.12
C ASN A 384 -1.51 -16.97 15.52
N PRO A 385 -1.89 -15.95 16.30
CA PRO A 385 -3.27 -15.76 16.69
C PRO A 385 -4.10 -15.37 15.48
N SER A 386 -5.37 -15.79 15.48
CA SER A 386 -6.43 -15.32 14.59
C SER A 386 -7.62 -14.95 15.46
N ILE A 387 -8.17 -13.74 15.27
CA ILE A 387 -9.28 -13.21 16.05
C ILE A 387 -10.56 -13.12 15.21
N SER A 388 -11.72 -13.41 15.81
CA SER A 388 -13.03 -13.17 15.20
C SER A 388 -13.34 -11.68 15.07
N SER A 389 -14.29 -11.31 14.20
CA SER A 389 -14.71 -9.91 14.01
C SER A 389 -15.25 -9.24 15.28
N ASP A 390 -16.04 -9.95 16.09
CA ASP A 390 -16.51 -9.45 17.39
C ASP A 390 -15.43 -9.46 18.49
N GLY A 391 -14.25 -9.97 18.17
CA GLY A 391 -13.13 -10.11 19.08
C GLY A 391 -13.35 -11.11 20.22
N ASN A 392 -14.44 -11.86 20.23
CA ASN A 392 -14.78 -12.76 21.34
C ASN A 392 -14.23 -14.16 21.15
N ARG A 393 -13.55 -14.46 20.04
CA ARG A 393 -12.93 -15.75 19.81
C ARG A 393 -11.53 -15.54 19.25
N ILE A 394 -10.55 -16.22 19.85
CA ILE A 394 -9.17 -16.22 19.36
C ILE A 394 -8.74 -17.66 19.20
N ALA A 395 -8.24 -18.02 18.03
CA ALA A 395 -7.56 -19.27 17.76
C ALA A 395 -6.05 -19.04 17.64
N TRP A 396 -5.23 -20.01 18.07
CA TRP A 396 -3.77 -19.89 18.00
C TRP A 396 -3.07 -21.25 17.98
N GLU A 397 -1.79 -21.24 17.62
CA GLU A 397 -0.89 -22.38 17.70
C GLU A 397 -0.26 -22.47 19.10
N THR A 398 -0.20 -23.65 19.71
CA THR A 398 0.41 -23.84 21.02
C THR A 398 1.24 -25.12 21.11
N THR A 399 2.37 -25.08 21.81
CA THR A 399 3.15 -26.26 22.22
C THR A 399 2.97 -26.58 23.72
N CYS A 400 2.06 -25.88 24.40
CA CYS A 400 1.88 -26.01 25.83
C CYS A 400 1.18 -27.32 26.20
N SER A 401 1.89 -28.26 26.80
CA SER A 401 1.35 -29.56 27.20
C SER A 401 0.13 -29.48 28.12
N SER A 402 0.06 -28.44 28.95
CA SER A 402 -1.09 -28.13 29.81
C SER A 402 -2.36 -27.75 29.04
N ILE A 403 -2.22 -27.34 27.78
CA ILE A 403 -3.34 -27.01 26.88
C ILE A 403 -3.57 -28.16 25.88
N THR A 404 -2.50 -28.72 25.30
CA THR A 404 -2.62 -29.76 24.26
C THR A 404 -3.07 -31.10 24.81
N GLY A 405 -2.75 -31.39 26.07
CA GLY A 405 -2.90 -32.72 26.68
C GLY A 405 -2.00 -33.80 26.06
N GLN A 406 -1.07 -33.44 25.15
CA GLN A 406 -0.36 -34.36 24.26
C GLN A 406 1.12 -33.96 24.05
N GLY A 407 1.80 -33.57 25.12
CA GLY A 407 3.22 -33.19 25.06
C GLY A 407 3.47 -31.85 24.37
N ALA A 408 4.68 -31.66 23.83
CA ALA A 408 5.14 -30.40 23.22
C ALA A 408 4.78 -30.25 21.73
N THR A 409 4.07 -31.21 21.16
CA THR A 409 3.66 -31.19 19.74
C THR A 409 2.72 -30.02 19.48
N LYS A 410 2.97 -29.29 18.40
CA LYS A 410 2.24 -28.06 18.05
C LYS A 410 0.77 -28.35 17.74
N LYS A 411 -0.15 -27.73 18.49
CA LYS A 411 -1.60 -27.84 18.29
C LYS A 411 -2.26 -26.52 17.96
N VAL A 412 -3.43 -26.58 17.32
CA VAL A 412 -4.32 -25.43 17.16
C VAL A 412 -5.42 -25.51 18.21
N VAL A 413 -5.62 -24.42 18.94
CA VAL A 413 -6.64 -24.29 19.99
C VAL A 413 -7.41 -22.98 19.82
N TYR A 414 -8.51 -22.82 20.56
CA TYR A 414 -9.19 -21.53 20.69
C TYR A 414 -9.69 -21.27 22.10
N SER A 415 -9.96 -20.01 22.41
CA SER A 415 -10.69 -19.58 23.60
C SER A 415 -11.76 -18.56 23.21
N THR A 416 -12.77 -18.45 24.04
CA THR A 416 -13.90 -17.53 23.87
C THR A 416 -13.97 -16.56 25.04
N PHE A 417 -14.09 -15.27 24.73
CA PHE A 417 -14.34 -14.22 25.69
C PHE A 417 -15.85 -14.12 25.95
N ALA A 418 -16.25 -14.39 27.20
CA ALA A 418 -17.56 -14.02 27.69
C ALA A 418 -17.54 -12.56 28.19
N SER A 419 -18.56 -12.11 28.94
CA SER A 419 -18.68 -10.72 29.39
C SER A 419 -17.48 -10.17 30.17
N SER A 420 -16.67 -11.01 30.84
CA SER A 420 -15.54 -10.54 31.66
C SER A 420 -14.31 -11.45 31.69
N ALA A 421 -14.33 -12.61 31.03
CA ALA A 421 -13.26 -13.60 31.15
C ALA A 421 -13.14 -14.49 29.91
N TRP A 422 -11.93 -14.99 29.70
CA TRP A 422 -11.62 -16.01 28.70
C TRP A 422 -11.96 -17.40 29.24
N SER A 423 -12.55 -18.24 28.38
CA SER A 423 -12.74 -19.66 28.67
C SER A 423 -11.40 -20.41 28.65
N ALA A 424 -11.36 -21.59 29.27
CA ALA A 424 -10.23 -22.50 29.12
C ALA A 424 -10.00 -22.81 27.63
N PRO A 425 -8.74 -22.81 27.13
CA PRO A 425 -8.46 -23.13 25.74
C PRO A 425 -8.97 -24.52 25.36
N VAL A 426 -9.71 -24.60 24.26
CA VAL A 426 -10.26 -25.83 23.71
C VAL A 426 -9.36 -26.31 22.57
N ASN A 427 -8.88 -27.56 22.67
CA ASN A 427 -8.07 -28.19 21.63
C ASN A 427 -8.94 -28.67 20.46
N PHE A 428 -8.73 -28.10 19.27
CA PHE A 428 -9.46 -28.47 18.06
C PHE A 428 -9.13 -29.87 17.54
N MET A 429 -7.93 -30.37 17.88
CA MET A 429 -7.33 -31.54 17.24
C MET A 429 -7.42 -32.79 18.11
N SER A 430 -8.49 -32.91 18.91
CA SER A 430 -8.72 -34.04 19.82
C SER A 430 -9.51 -35.21 19.20
N ALA A 431 -9.73 -35.24 17.88
CA ALA A 431 -10.41 -36.35 17.20
C ALA A 431 -9.40 -37.22 16.43
N GLY A 432 -9.38 -38.53 16.73
CA GLY A 432 -8.62 -39.56 16.00
C GLY A 432 -7.16 -39.74 16.45
N THR A 433 -6.84 -40.89 17.05
CA THR A 433 -5.47 -41.32 17.37
C THR A 433 -4.67 -41.74 16.13
N PRO A 434 -3.32 -41.55 16.09
CA PRO A 434 -2.44 -41.21 17.20
C PRO A 434 -2.18 -39.70 17.26
N ALA A 435 -2.92 -39.04 18.15
CA ALA A 435 -2.93 -37.60 18.29
C ALA A 435 -1.58 -37.02 18.81
N ALA A 436 -0.68 -37.83 19.38
CA ALA A 436 0.55 -37.33 20.00
C ALA A 436 1.58 -36.71 19.04
N THR A 437 1.71 -37.21 17.79
CA THR A 437 2.75 -36.76 16.84
C THR A 437 2.23 -35.83 15.75
N CYS A 438 0.91 -35.73 15.59
CA CYS A 438 0.34 -34.87 14.57
C CYS A 438 0.40 -33.40 14.99
N THR A 439 0.60 -32.50 14.04
CA THR A 439 0.70 -31.06 14.21
C THR A 439 -0.44 -30.35 13.51
N GLY A 440 -0.74 -29.16 13.98
CA GLY A 440 -1.57 -28.20 13.26
C GLY A 440 -0.97 -26.81 13.33
N SER A 441 -1.25 -26.02 12.31
CA SER A 441 -0.70 -24.68 12.15
C SER A 441 -1.62 -23.76 11.35
N GLU A 442 -1.29 -22.48 11.39
CA GLU A 442 -1.89 -21.40 10.61
C GLU A 442 -3.42 -21.34 10.76
N PRO A 443 -3.95 -21.26 12.00
CA PRO A 443 -5.38 -21.10 12.19
C PRO A 443 -5.86 -19.78 11.60
N ARG A 444 -6.94 -19.84 10.83
CA ARG A 444 -7.71 -18.66 10.40
C ARG A 444 -9.17 -18.84 10.77
N LEU A 445 -9.68 -17.93 11.58
CA LEU A 445 -11.10 -17.79 11.87
C LEU A 445 -11.79 -17.01 10.75
N SER A 446 -13.04 -17.38 10.44
CA SER A 446 -13.90 -16.59 9.57
C SER A 446 -14.27 -15.26 10.21
N GLY A 447 -14.28 -14.19 9.42
CA GLY A 447 -14.56 -12.84 9.90
C GLY A 447 -16.05 -12.61 10.22
N GLY A 448 -16.90 -12.62 9.20
CA GLY A 448 -18.28 -12.10 9.27
C GLY A 448 -19.31 -12.93 10.03
N ASP A 449 -18.95 -14.06 10.60
CA ASP A 449 -19.82 -14.87 11.47
C ASP A 449 -19.26 -15.04 12.88
N ASN A 450 -18.47 -14.08 13.33
CA ASN A 450 -17.84 -14.08 14.65
C ASN A 450 -16.95 -15.32 14.87
N GLY A 451 -16.21 -15.73 13.82
CA GLY A 451 -15.30 -16.87 13.88
C GLY A 451 -16.04 -18.17 14.12
N ASN A 452 -17.14 -18.44 13.40
CA ASN A 452 -17.83 -19.72 13.52
C ASN A 452 -17.18 -20.83 12.71
N PHE A 453 -16.33 -20.51 11.74
CA PHE A 453 -15.50 -21.48 11.04
C PHE A 453 -14.01 -21.21 11.30
N ILE A 454 -13.25 -22.28 11.21
CA ILE A 454 -11.79 -22.25 11.21
C ILE A 454 -11.26 -23.02 10.01
N ALA A 455 -10.27 -22.44 9.33
CA ALA A 455 -9.40 -23.15 8.41
C ALA A 455 -8.01 -23.29 9.05
N LEU A 456 -7.33 -24.42 8.80
CA LEU A 456 -5.98 -24.66 9.31
C LEU A 456 -5.23 -25.66 8.43
N VAL A 457 -3.92 -25.71 8.59
CA VAL A 457 -3.06 -26.76 8.06
C VAL A 457 -2.87 -27.84 9.12
N SER A 458 -3.06 -29.12 8.79
CA SER A 458 -2.77 -30.20 9.71
C SER A 458 -2.45 -31.53 9.03
N ASN A 459 -1.47 -32.23 9.58
CA ASN A 459 -1.20 -33.64 9.26
C ASN A 459 -2.02 -34.61 10.15
N CYS A 460 -2.85 -34.08 11.05
CA CYS A 460 -3.75 -34.85 11.90
C CYS A 460 -4.90 -35.43 11.08
N LEU A 461 -5.39 -36.58 11.52
CA LEU A 461 -6.57 -37.23 10.96
C LEU A 461 -7.80 -36.73 11.70
N LEU A 462 -8.26 -35.54 11.32
CA LEU A 462 -9.34 -34.88 12.03
C LEU A 462 -10.73 -35.51 11.72
N SER A 463 -10.80 -36.41 10.73
CA SER A 463 -11.99 -37.23 10.41
C SER A 463 -11.61 -38.68 10.05
N GLY A 464 -12.01 -39.68 10.84
CA GLY A 464 -11.84 -41.13 10.54
C GLY A 464 -10.40 -41.68 10.63
N SER A 465 -10.21 -43.01 10.61
CA SER A 465 -8.93 -43.69 10.91
C SER A 465 -8.12 -44.11 9.68
N SER A 466 -6.90 -43.58 9.53
CA SER A 466 -5.72 -44.20 8.84
C SER A 466 -4.53 -43.24 8.90
N THR A 467 -3.33 -43.68 9.31
CA THR A 467 -1.96 -43.04 9.32
C THR A 467 -1.79 -41.53 9.03
N PRO A 468 -0.85 -40.82 9.71
CA PRO A 468 -0.63 -39.38 9.49
C PRO A 468 -0.51 -39.04 8.01
N VAL A 469 -1.39 -38.15 7.56
CA VAL A 469 -1.38 -37.63 6.19
C VAL A 469 -0.26 -36.59 6.08
N THR A 470 0.22 -36.32 4.88
CA THR A 470 0.89 -35.04 4.59
C THR A 470 0.04 -33.86 5.09
N PRO A 471 0.63 -32.69 5.41
CA PRO A 471 -0.16 -31.54 5.86
C PRO A 471 -1.29 -31.23 4.86
N GLU A 472 -2.53 -31.25 5.34
CA GLU A 472 -3.73 -30.95 4.54
C GLU A 472 -4.38 -29.66 5.02
N ILE A 473 -5.15 -29.03 4.14
CA ILE A 473 -6.08 -27.96 4.52
C ILE A 473 -7.34 -28.59 5.10
N TRP A 474 -7.72 -28.13 6.29
CA TRP A 474 -8.91 -28.55 6.99
C TRP A 474 -9.82 -27.37 7.28
N ARG A 475 -11.12 -27.64 7.32
CA ARG A 475 -12.16 -26.71 7.74
C ARG A 475 -13.01 -27.33 8.85
N TYR A 476 -13.39 -26.53 9.83
CA TYR A 476 -14.29 -26.95 10.91
C TYR A 476 -15.32 -25.88 11.24
N ARG A 477 -16.55 -26.32 11.54
CA ARG A 477 -17.63 -25.48 12.08
C ARG A 477 -17.64 -25.57 13.60
N ILE A 478 -17.35 -24.46 14.26
CA ILE A 478 -17.15 -24.40 15.71
C ILE A 478 -18.47 -24.49 16.49
N SER A 479 -19.54 -23.88 15.99
CA SER A 479 -20.85 -23.91 16.65
C SER A 479 -22.03 -24.08 15.69
N GLY A 480 -23.10 -24.71 16.19
CA GLY A 480 -24.32 -25.06 15.46
C GLY A 480 -24.42 -26.54 15.10
N SER A 481 -25.49 -26.93 14.40
CA SER A 481 -25.65 -28.29 13.88
C SER A 481 -24.65 -28.56 12.73
N GLY A 482 -24.14 -29.80 12.66
CA GLY A 482 -23.20 -30.22 11.62
C GLY A 482 -21.73 -29.88 11.87
N SER A 483 -21.30 -29.69 13.14
CA SER A 483 -19.88 -29.59 13.51
C SER A 483 -19.12 -30.86 13.19
N ALA A 484 -18.45 -30.87 12.04
CA ALA A 484 -17.58 -31.94 11.60
C ALA A 484 -16.34 -31.35 10.92
N TRP A 485 -15.22 -32.06 11.04
CA TRP A 485 -14.04 -31.75 10.25
C TRP A 485 -14.29 -32.10 8.80
N GLN A 486 -13.94 -31.17 7.94
CA GLN A 486 -13.96 -31.34 6.50
C GLN A 486 -12.53 -31.22 5.98
N ARG A 487 -12.04 -32.31 5.38
CA ARG A 487 -10.76 -32.31 4.67
C ARG A 487 -10.95 -31.64 3.31
N ILE A 488 -10.17 -30.61 3.01
CA ILE A 488 -10.28 -29.83 1.76
C ILE A 488 -9.34 -30.39 0.69
N THR A 489 -8.10 -30.65 1.07
CA THR A 489 -7.10 -31.25 0.19
C THR A 489 -7.00 -32.74 0.44
N THR A 490 -6.60 -33.49 -0.57
CA THR A 490 -6.14 -34.87 -0.40
C THR A 490 -4.86 -34.95 -1.17
N ALA A 491 -3.74 -34.76 -0.48
CA ALA A 491 -2.42 -34.70 -1.06
C ALA A 491 -2.20 -35.85 -2.03
N THR A 492 -1.64 -35.51 -3.19
CA THR A 492 -1.44 -36.45 -4.29
C THR A 492 -0.12 -37.20 -4.16
N SER A 493 0.79 -36.76 -3.27
CA SER A 493 2.03 -37.45 -2.93
C SER A 493 2.44 -37.17 -1.47
N ALA A 494 3.41 -37.94 -0.96
CA ALA A 494 3.97 -37.74 0.38
C ALA A 494 4.79 -36.45 0.55
N SER A 495 5.04 -35.71 -0.53
CA SER A 495 5.82 -34.46 -0.53
C SER A 495 4.99 -33.20 -0.71
N THR A 496 3.66 -33.32 -0.89
CA THR A 496 2.79 -32.15 -1.08
C THR A 496 2.83 -31.21 0.11
N SER A 497 3.08 -29.94 -0.18
CA SER A 497 2.98 -28.82 0.75
C SER A 497 1.64 -28.11 0.60
N ASN A 498 1.03 -27.79 1.73
CA ASN A 498 -0.19 -26.98 1.83
C ASN A 498 0.03 -25.94 2.92
N PHE A 499 -0.19 -24.67 2.61
CA PHE A 499 0.07 -23.58 3.55
C PHE A 499 -0.74 -22.32 3.21
N SER A 500 -0.66 -21.32 4.09
CA SER A 500 -1.35 -20.04 3.97
C SER A 500 -2.86 -20.15 3.75
N PRO A 501 -3.61 -20.98 4.51
CA PRO A 501 -5.07 -20.94 4.42
C PRO A 501 -5.55 -19.52 4.77
N SER A 502 -6.60 -19.09 4.09
CA SER A 502 -7.35 -17.87 4.35
C SER A 502 -8.82 -18.17 4.11
N ILE A 503 -9.67 -17.83 5.08
CA ILE A 503 -11.10 -18.15 5.06
C ILE A 503 -11.91 -16.86 5.06
N ASP A 504 -13.03 -16.88 4.35
CA ASP A 504 -13.90 -15.74 4.11
C ASP A 504 -14.31 -14.97 5.37
N ALA A 505 -14.38 -13.65 5.22
CA ALA A 505 -14.93 -12.69 6.15
C ALA A 505 -16.41 -12.32 5.87
N ALA A 506 -17.09 -12.97 4.92
CA ALA A 506 -18.52 -12.76 4.65
C ALA A 506 -19.43 -13.08 5.85
N THR A 507 -20.58 -12.40 5.90
CA THR A 507 -21.65 -12.62 6.88
C THR A 507 -22.73 -13.56 6.33
N GLY A 508 -23.57 -14.12 7.21
CA GLY A 508 -24.76 -14.89 6.82
C GLY A 508 -24.46 -16.21 6.11
N GLY A 509 -25.18 -16.50 5.02
CA GLY A 509 -25.13 -17.81 4.33
C GLY A 509 -23.81 -18.13 3.61
N ASN A 510 -22.94 -17.13 3.40
CA ASN A 510 -21.63 -17.30 2.78
C ASN A 510 -20.49 -17.42 3.80
N ALA A 511 -20.77 -17.28 5.09
CA ALA A 511 -19.71 -17.29 6.09
C ALA A 511 -18.93 -18.63 6.09
N GLY A 512 -17.60 -18.52 6.03
CA GLY A 512 -16.69 -19.66 5.92
C GLY A 512 -16.92 -20.54 4.69
N ARG A 513 -17.61 -20.06 3.64
CA ARG A 513 -17.88 -20.81 2.40
C ARG A 513 -16.65 -20.93 1.51
N TYR A 514 -15.85 -19.87 1.45
CA TYR A 514 -14.69 -19.77 0.57
C TYR A 514 -13.40 -19.85 1.37
N ILE A 515 -12.44 -20.63 0.86
CA ILE A 515 -11.10 -20.76 1.44
C ILE A 515 -10.08 -20.68 0.31
N TYR A 516 -9.12 -19.77 0.44
CA TYR A 516 -7.92 -19.73 -0.38
C TYR A 516 -6.76 -20.39 0.37
N PHE A 517 -5.85 -21.02 -0.35
CA PHE A 517 -4.61 -21.58 0.21
C PHE A 517 -3.58 -21.72 -0.89
N ILE A 518 -2.33 -21.98 -0.50
CA ILE A 518 -1.24 -22.29 -1.41
C ILE A 518 -0.89 -23.77 -1.33
N SER A 519 -0.65 -24.38 -2.48
CA SER A 519 -0.17 -25.76 -2.58
C SER A 519 0.71 -26.00 -3.80
N ASP A 520 1.63 -26.94 -3.69
CA ASP A 520 2.34 -27.56 -4.83
C ASP A 520 1.68 -28.89 -5.27
N GLY A 521 0.51 -29.19 -4.71
CA GLY A 521 -0.22 -30.44 -4.91
C GLY A 521 -0.90 -30.48 -6.27
N ASN A 522 -0.72 -31.58 -7.00
CA ASN A 522 -1.30 -31.75 -8.32
C ASN A 522 -2.72 -32.36 -8.26
N TYR A 523 -3.68 -31.61 -7.74
CA TYR A 523 -5.04 -32.12 -7.49
C TYR A 523 -5.86 -32.40 -8.78
N PHE A 524 -5.39 -31.94 -9.94
CA PHE A 524 -6.10 -32.03 -11.22
C PHE A 524 -5.31 -32.78 -12.32
N ASN A 525 -4.24 -33.50 -11.95
CA ASN A 525 -3.36 -34.24 -12.87
C ASN A 525 -2.80 -33.39 -14.03
N VAL A 526 -2.44 -32.14 -13.75
CA VAL A 526 -1.69 -31.29 -14.67
C VAL A 526 -0.23 -31.77 -14.64
N PHE A 527 0.21 -32.50 -15.67
CA PHE A 527 1.54 -33.12 -15.68
C PHE A 527 2.67 -32.09 -15.51
N GLY A 528 3.56 -32.33 -14.54
CA GLY A 528 4.82 -31.58 -14.38
C GLY A 528 4.73 -30.31 -13.53
N ASP A 529 3.57 -30.01 -12.95
CA ASP A 529 3.40 -28.87 -12.06
C ASP A 529 3.72 -29.25 -10.61
N THR A 530 4.75 -28.62 -10.06
CA THR A 530 5.21 -28.77 -8.66
C THR A 530 5.51 -27.42 -8.03
N SER A 531 5.15 -26.34 -8.71
CA SER A 531 5.35 -25.00 -8.19
C SER A 531 4.20 -24.66 -7.23
N PRO A 532 4.46 -23.96 -6.12
CA PRO A 532 3.41 -23.48 -5.22
C PRO A 532 2.45 -22.50 -5.91
N GLU A 533 1.15 -22.78 -5.84
CA GLU A 533 0.08 -22.08 -6.52
C GLU A 533 -1.11 -21.80 -5.61
N ILE A 534 -1.95 -20.84 -6.00
CA ILE A 534 -3.16 -20.50 -5.29
C ILE A 534 -4.30 -21.44 -5.72
N TYR A 535 -4.94 -22.04 -4.71
CA TYR A 535 -6.15 -22.83 -4.84
C TYR A 535 -7.30 -22.16 -4.09
N ARG A 536 -8.53 -22.40 -4.57
CA ARG A 536 -9.77 -21.96 -3.93
C ARG A 536 -10.69 -23.14 -3.72
N TYR A 537 -11.17 -23.27 -2.49
CA TYR A 537 -12.23 -24.18 -2.10
C TYR A 537 -13.55 -23.43 -1.88
N GLU A 538 -14.65 -23.98 -2.39
CA GLU A 538 -16.01 -23.48 -2.25
C GLU A 538 -16.94 -24.57 -1.70
N VAL A 539 -17.47 -24.34 -0.50
CA VAL A 539 -18.50 -25.22 0.09
C VAL A 539 -19.74 -25.23 -0.79
N GLY A 540 -20.17 -26.42 -1.20
CA GLY A 540 -21.32 -26.62 -2.09
C GLY A 540 -21.06 -26.31 -3.56
N GLY A 541 -19.82 -25.96 -3.93
CA GLY A 541 -19.42 -25.76 -5.33
C GLY A 541 -19.28 -27.07 -6.11
N SER A 542 -19.43 -26.99 -7.44
CA SER A 542 -19.17 -28.10 -8.36
C SER A 542 -18.28 -27.64 -9.53
N PRO A 543 -16.99 -28.03 -9.59
CA PRO A 543 -16.22 -28.68 -8.52
C PRO A 543 -16.03 -27.74 -7.32
N ALA A 544 -15.86 -28.34 -6.14
CA ALA A 544 -15.66 -27.61 -4.88
C ALA A 544 -14.23 -27.06 -4.75
N LEU A 545 -13.21 -27.80 -5.21
CA LEU A 545 -11.82 -27.33 -5.27
C LEU A 545 -11.50 -26.85 -6.68
N ARG A 546 -10.74 -25.75 -6.80
CA ARG A 546 -10.28 -25.17 -8.06
C ARG A 546 -8.85 -24.67 -7.92
N GLN A 547 -8.00 -24.96 -8.91
CA GLN A 547 -6.72 -24.28 -9.10
C GLN A 547 -7.01 -22.89 -9.66
N VAL A 548 -6.51 -21.84 -9.00
CA VAL A 548 -6.79 -20.44 -9.38
C VAL A 548 -5.70 -19.93 -10.30
N THR A 549 -4.45 -20.20 -9.96
CA THR A 549 -3.27 -19.74 -10.71
C THR A 549 -2.54 -20.94 -11.31
N ILE A 550 -1.87 -20.73 -12.45
CA ILE A 550 -0.92 -21.67 -13.02
C ILE A 550 0.45 -21.01 -13.01
N SER A 551 1.44 -21.62 -12.36
CA SER A 551 2.80 -21.07 -12.27
C SER A 551 3.80 -21.89 -13.09
N GLN A 552 4.76 -21.21 -13.71
CA GLN A 552 5.84 -21.89 -14.43
C GLN A 552 6.94 -22.36 -13.47
N ALA A 553 7.80 -23.27 -13.93
CA ALA A 553 8.96 -23.72 -13.18
C ALA A 553 9.86 -22.53 -12.78
N GLY A 554 10.20 -22.45 -11.49
CA GLY A 554 11.00 -21.36 -10.90
C GLY A 554 10.18 -20.21 -10.31
N ASN A 555 8.87 -20.18 -10.55
CA ASN A 555 7.95 -19.22 -9.95
C ASN A 555 7.22 -19.85 -8.76
N SER A 556 6.86 -19.07 -7.75
CA SER A 556 6.18 -19.61 -6.57
C SER A 556 5.31 -18.58 -5.88
N TYR A 557 4.03 -18.90 -5.66
CA TYR A 557 3.21 -18.15 -4.71
C TYR A 557 3.62 -18.54 -3.28
N ILE A 558 3.78 -17.54 -2.42
CA ILE A 558 4.24 -17.75 -1.02
C ILE A 558 3.26 -17.17 0.01
N GLY A 559 2.35 -16.28 -0.40
CA GLY A 559 1.31 -15.71 0.44
C GLY A 559 -0.01 -15.56 -0.28
N VAL A 560 -1.11 -15.84 0.43
CA VAL A 560 -2.48 -15.52 -0.01
C VAL A 560 -3.31 -15.05 1.18
N ARG A 561 -4.11 -14.00 0.96
CA ARG A 561 -5.10 -13.50 1.91
C ARG A 561 -6.39 -13.15 1.18
N GLN A 562 -7.49 -13.72 1.61
CA GLN A 562 -8.81 -13.43 1.08
C GLN A 562 -9.32 -12.10 1.65
N ALA A 563 -9.84 -11.24 0.79
CA ALA A 563 -10.49 -10.00 1.20
C ALA A 563 -11.96 -10.22 1.56
N ALA A 564 -12.53 -9.28 2.30
CA ALA A 564 -13.90 -9.32 2.72
C ALA A 564 -14.87 -8.72 1.69
N ASP A 565 -15.04 -9.40 0.57
CA ASP A 565 -15.90 -8.95 -0.53
C ASP A 565 -17.30 -9.60 -0.52
N GLY A 566 -17.59 -10.47 0.46
CA GLY A 566 -18.86 -11.20 0.58
C GLY A 566 -19.06 -12.34 -0.43
N GLY A 567 -18.27 -12.38 -1.50
CA GLY A 567 -18.36 -13.36 -2.60
C GLY A 567 -17.15 -14.29 -2.72
N GLY A 568 -16.12 -14.07 -1.89
CA GLY A 568 -14.85 -14.76 -1.91
C GLY A 568 -14.19 -14.76 -3.28
N GLN A 569 -14.18 -13.61 -3.97
CA GLN A 569 -13.57 -13.45 -5.28
C GLN A 569 -12.21 -12.77 -5.19
N THR A 570 -12.07 -11.81 -4.29
CA THR A 570 -10.92 -10.94 -4.15
C THR A 570 -9.93 -11.51 -3.13
N PHE A 571 -8.65 -11.51 -3.48
CA PHE A 571 -7.56 -11.90 -2.61
C PHE A 571 -6.31 -11.06 -2.89
N ALA A 572 -5.41 -10.94 -1.92
CA ALA A 572 -4.03 -10.53 -2.15
C ALA A 572 -3.13 -11.75 -2.33
N TYR A 573 -2.07 -11.57 -3.11
CA TYR A 573 -1.04 -12.56 -3.33
C TYR A 573 0.35 -11.99 -3.11
N GLU A 574 1.26 -12.88 -2.72
CA GLU A 574 2.70 -12.66 -2.65
C GLU A 574 3.37 -13.75 -3.48
N TYR A 575 4.25 -13.35 -4.38
CA TYR A 575 4.75 -14.18 -5.46
C TYR A 575 6.26 -13.95 -5.65
N VAL A 576 7.01 -15.03 -5.84
CA VAL A 576 8.42 -14.99 -6.20
C VAL A 576 8.52 -15.24 -7.69
N ASN A 577 9.04 -14.25 -8.41
CA ASN A 577 9.29 -14.33 -9.84
C ASN A 577 10.69 -14.87 -10.09
N GLY A 578 10.80 -16.13 -10.53
CA GLY A 578 12.07 -16.81 -10.78
C GLY A 578 12.88 -16.21 -11.93
N SER A 579 12.26 -15.43 -12.81
CA SER A 579 12.96 -14.79 -13.93
C SER A 579 13.66 -13.50 -13.53
N THR A 580 13.10 -12.75 -12.58
CA THR A 580 13.65 -11.49 -12.07
C THR A 580 14.31 -11.63 -10.70
N ALA A 581 14.09 -12.75 -10.01
CA ALA A 581 14.42 -12.98 -8.61
C ALA A 581 13.79 -11.94 -7.66
N GLN A 582 12.69 -11.30 -8.08
CA GLN A 582 11.95 -10.32 -7.28
C GLN A 582 10.73 -10.94 -6.61
N PHE A 583 10.31 -10.31 -5.51
CA PHE A 583 9.02 -10.52 -4.88
C PHE A 583 8.00 -9.56 -5.53
N GLU A 584 6.83 -10.08 -5.85
CA GLU A 584 5.70 -9.33 -6.36
C GLU A 584 4.54 -9.48 -5.39
N VAL A 585 3.89 -8.36 -5.07
CA VAL A 585 2.64 -8.33 -4.30
C VAL A 585 1.56 -7.70 -5.14
N GLY A 586 0.33 -8.18 -4.99
CA GLY A 586 -0.79 -7.66 -5.75
C GLY A 586 -2.11 -8.26 -5.33
N THR A 587 -3.14 -8.00 -6.12
CA THR A 587 -4.47 -8.59 -5.90
C THR A 587 -4.91 -9.45 -7.06
N GLY A 588 -5.68 -10.47 -6.73
CA GLY A 588 -6.38 -11.30 -7.68
C GLY A 588 -7.88 -11.20 -7.47
N ARG A 589 -8.62 -11.31 -8.57
CA ARG A 589 -10.07 -11.51 -8.57
C ARG A 589 -10.39 -12.77 -9.34
N PHE A 590 -11.02 -13.73 -8.66
CA PHE A 590 -11.45 -15.00 -9.24
C PHE A 590 -12.94 -15.24 -9.01
N ASN A 591 -13.73 -15.19 -10.08
CA ASN A 591 -15.19 -15.36 -10.01
C ASN A 591 -15.66 -16.83 -10.14
N GLY A 592 -14.74 -17.79 -10.02
CA GLY A 592 -14.99 -19.22 -10.23
C GLY A 592 -14.54 -19.74 -11.60
N SER A 593 -14.40 -18.87 -12.61
CA SER A 593 -13.97 -19.25 -13.96
C SER A 593 -12.82 -18.40 -14.50
N THR A 594 -12.81 -17.11 -14.17
CA THR A 594 -11.87 -16.13 -14.73
C THR A 594 -11.03 -15.57 -13.61
N LEU A 595 -9.71 -15.57 -13.81
CA LEU A 595 -8.74 -14.91 -12.96
C LEU A 595 -8.31 -13.59 -13.59
N THR A 596 -8.27 -12.53 -12.79
CA THR A 596 -7.56 -11.28 -13.11
C THR A 596 -6.57 -10.99 -12.00
N LEU A 597 -5.29 -10.86 -12.32
CA LEU A 597 -4.24 -10.44 -11.40
C LEU A 597 -3.87 -8.98 -11.69
N LYS A 598 -3.62 -8.22 -10.64
CA LYS A 598 -3.14 -6.83 -10.69
C LYS A 598 -1.93 -6.71 -9.79
N LEU A 599 -0.78 -6.43 -10.40
CA LEU A 599 0.46 -6.16 -9.67
C LEU A 599 0.31 -4.86 -8.88
N GLY A 600 0.62 -4.91 -7.59
CA GLY A 600 0.69 -3.73 -6.71
C GLY A 600 2.10 -3.17 -6.63
N ALA A 601 3.11 -4.03 -6.40
CA ALA A 601 4.52 -3.66 -6.37
C ALA A 601 5.44 -4.87 -6.68
N SER A 602 6.65 -4.57 -7.16
CA SER A 602 7.77 -5.52 -7.31
C SER A 602 8.97 -5.03 -6.52
N MET A 603 9.67 -5.93 -5.81
CA MET A 603 10.66 -5.58 -4.79
C MET A 603 11.69 -6.69 -4.55
N ASP A 604 12.78 -6.38 -3.85
CA ASP A 604 13.84 -7.36 -3.55
C ASP A 604 13.46 -8.28 -2.39
N LEU A 605 12.63 -7.78 -1.45
CA LEU A 605 12.11 -8.56 -0.35
C LEU A 605 10.71 -8.08 0.04
N SER A 606 9.79 -9.04 0.15
CA SER A 606 8.49 -8.86 0.79
C SER A 606 8.43 -9.73 2.05
N LEU A 607 7.80 -9.20 3.11
CA LEU A 607 7.62 -9.88 4.38
C LEU A 607 6.14 -9.93 4.76
N GLY A 608 5.39 -10.75 4.03
CA GLY A 608 3.99 -10.99 4.31
C GLY A 608 3.07 -9.89 3.79
N ILE A 609 1.82 -10.30 3.59
CA ILE A 609 0.77 -9.49 2.99
C ILE A 609 -0.50 -9.57 3.82
N ASP A 610 -1.28 -8.50 3.77
CA ASP A 610 -2.68 -8.50 4.15
C ASP A 610 -3.51 -7.63 3.19
N VAL A 611 -4.83 -7.78 3.21
CA VAL A 611 -5.71 -7.13 2.22
C VAL A 611 -6.99 -6.60 2.85
N GLY A 612 -7.41 -5.45 2.36
CA GLY A 612 -8.77 -4.95 2.55
C GLY A 612 -9.33 -4.34 1.27
N ILE A 613 -10.57 -3.89 1.33
CA ILE A 613 -11.32 -3.27 0.26
C ILE A 613 -11.84 -1.93 0.76
N ASP A 614 -11.37 -0.85 0.17
CA ASP A 614 -11.76 0.49 0.60
C ASP A 614 -13.24 0.80 0.33
N SER A 615 -13.70 1.97 0.78
CA SER A 615 -15.09 2.41 0.57
C SER A 615 -15.49 2.58 -0.90
N GLY A 616 -14.52 2.66 -1.82
CA GLY A 616 -14.74 2.68 -3.26
C GLY A 616 -14.81 1.29 -3.89
N GLY A 617 -14.69 0.22 -3.11
CA GLY A 617 -14.66 -1.15 -3.61
C GLY A 617 -13.31 -1.55 -4.21
N VAL A 618 -12.25 -0.75 -3.98
CA VAL A 618 -10.92 -1.02 -4.53
C VAL A 618 -10.09 -1.82 -3.52
N PRO A 619 -9.55 -2.98 -3.92
CA PRO A 619 -8.64 -3.75 -3.09
C PRO A 619 -7.36 -2.97 -2.78
N THR A 620 -6.92 -3.03 -1.51
CA THR A 620 -5.68 -2.46 -1.03
C THR A 620 -4.87 -3.55 -0.33
N VAL A 621 -3.66 -3.80 -0.84
CA VAL A 621 -2.69 -4.72 -0.22
C VAL A 621 -1.80 -3.92 0.70
N VAL A 622 -1.61 -4.39 1.93
CA VAL A 622 -0.62 -3.85 2.87
C VAL A 622 0.47 -4.90 3.05
N PHE A 623 1.73 -4.48 2.99
CA PHE A 623 2.87 -5.39 3.02
C PHE A 623 4.11 -4.73 3.63
N LEU A 624 5.07 -5.56 4.02
CA LEU A 624 6.35 -5.13 4.57
C LEU A 624 7.46 -5.30 3.53
N SER A 625 8.33 -4.30 3.38
CA SER A 625 9.50 -4.37 2.51
C SER A 625 10.63 -3.49 3.03
N ASN A 626 11.88 -3.85 2.75
CA ASN A 626 13.04 -2.99 2.95
C ASN A 626 13.54 -2.35 1.64
N SER A 627 12.82 -2.58 0.54
CA SER A 627 13.16 -2.01 -0.76
C SER A 627 12.72 -0.56 -0.87
N ASP A 628 13.26 0.12 -1.89
CA ASP A 628 12.99 1.52 -2.15
C ASP A 628 11.97 1.70 -3.27
N LEU A 629 10.68 1.61 -2.93
CA LEU A 629 9.62 1.39 -3.91
C LEU A 629 8.99 2.66 -4.48
N MET A 630 9.26 3.83 -3.87
CA MET A 630 8.57 5.08 -4.20
C MET A 630 9.46 6.07 -4.98
N SER A 631 10.73 6.20 -4.59
CA SER A 631 11.74 6.97 -5.32
C SER A 631 13.14 6.54 -4.90
N PRO A 632 14.16 6.63 -5.77
CA PRO A 632 15.53 6.32 -5.36
C PRO A 632 15.96 7.19 -4.17
N SER A 633 16.44 6.56 -3.11
CA SER A 633 16.79 7.06 -1.76
C SER A 633 15.68 7.21 -0.70
N GLN A 634 14.42 6.86 -0.95
CA GLN A 634 13.37 7.07 0.05
C GLN A 634 13.46 6.10 1.24
N ASN A 635 13.94 4.88 1.02
CA ASN A 635 14.27 3.90 2.05
C ASN A 635 15.76 3.51 2.04
N ALA A 636 16.65 4.51 1.92
CA ALA A 636 18.09 4.29 1.75
C ALA A 636 18.77 3.58 2.94
N ASP A 637 18.16 3.56 4.12
CA ASP A 637 18.72 2.89 5.30
C ASP A 637 18.38 1.40 5.39
N GLY A 638 17.49 0.90 4.52
CA GLY A 638 17.13 -0.50 4.41
C GLY A 638 16.34 -1.04 5.61
N ASN A 639 15.72 -0.16 6.40
CA ASN A 639 14.78 -0.59 7.43
C ASN A 639 13.54 -1.21 6.78
N THR A 640 12.91 -2.17 7.46
CA THR A 640 11.63 -2.70 6.99
C THR A 640 10.55 -1.65 7.20
N GLU A 641 9.85 -1.30 6.14
CA GLU A 641 8.75 -0.34 6.12
C GLU A 641 7.45 -1.00 5.70
N ILE A 642 6.34 -0.41 6.12
CA ILE A 642 5.00 -0.79 5.70
C ILE A 642 4.67 0.01 4.45
N TYR A 643 4.24 -0.70 3.41
CA TYR A 643 3.71 -0.14 2.18
C TYR A 643 2.26 -0.53 2.00
N SER A 644 1.50 0.28 1.28
CA SER A 644 0.18 -0.08 0.79
C SER A 644 0.11 0.13 -0.72
N ALA A 645 -0.44 -0.83 -1.45
CA ALA A 645 -0.71 -0.71 -2.87
C ALA A 645 -2.21 -0.87 -3.12
N ARG A 646 -2.85 0.20 -3.59
CA ARG A 646 -4.26 0.22 -3.97
C ARG A 646 -4.42 -0.22 -5.43
N THR A 647 -5.07 -1.35 -5.72
CA THR A 647 -5.13 -1.97 -7.05
C THR A 647 -6.56 -1.95 -7.63
N PRO A 648 -7.00 -0.87 -8.31
CA PRO A 648 -8.35 -0.78 -8.88
C PRO A 648 -8.56 -1.77 -10.02
#